data_AF-A0A661NYY5-F1
#
_entry.id   AF-A0A661NYY5-F1
#
_cell.length_a   1.000
_cell.length_b   1.000
_cell.length_c   1.000
_cell.angle_alpha   90.00
_cell.angle_beta   90.00
_cell.angle_gamma   90.00
#
_symmetry.space_group_name_H-M   'P 1'
#
loop_
_entity.id
_entity.type
_entity.pdbx_description
1 polymer ?
#
loop_
_entity_poly.entity_id
_entity_poly.type
_entity_poly.pdbx_seq_one_letter_code
_entity_poly.pdbx_strand_id
1 'polypeptide(L)'
;MADLLLVEFAASDRFHRAVTFPFLHGLARSNGLRSRWLRFGLEAARAMNQEGHGIVLDDSDRGHLLEVIAAHRPRLVVFHMRPDQHLLGMAQAASPGSELACLGDDQGAGAGSGRSNSSPGRISTRQLASRLAGKTIGNLFESARPDYSFEPVNELAARMEPLPFLFLGEECLYNRPFSRNSFLAGLDLTECVRRGGCTFCIRPPNHGTWRSDPLVLFRRQLGAIRDTLPVRPRRLSLRLVGEPAWQRIEAICGYAARNFEAPLDLLVDCRADSFLRWRTRLKRALARLRGSPHRLEMSLVGVENFSSGELHRLNKGLNPATNLAAIGLLFELEHRYGRNFGFRRHGGLSLITFTPWTRPADLALNLAVVEALEIEPLCGKLLTGRLRLYPELPLYQAARRDNLLAPGYDDPLLDTSRLNMYRREVPWRFEHPLMEAVNRLLLRLEPEPAGRLGDELSRQLHRVAGERLSGARARVELALELLDIALSPPRESTITAEQLVSRLRDSASRKTRLEPTATATFVPGNHGVAGGKEETFPTWDTMLSVKPVLKLEPLHEKEARRLQESGLLPHATLRRRGGGQRGDVFELFSGRRARDVEEAIRLTNDLDRVSGADFRRLVHRLGRLLGYPGCCARAFSRTPPALLNDAFWLRVARRTSEPGPVPWQLNPVGNPLLEYIPCSLHCPATRRRCNEILDASGASGRKHAAILAKRLKKPFLIFRGNQGDFLELVPEQQPAERFRYRPGASLGKGVLLEAARGGDELVIEPECLMVLRNGREHAVLSGRAYVWWYRRAFQVKFWQALLELLPQTTPLPSRGWRAPAHRATSSPTPNPAPSPAARRLAGKLEELLVQERAFAGYRLSEIDCRGKDRVRVSLSGPGKPLVLDVNPHRKGAPSFLATGRLRLTYPLSHPLDTPEQEAAARALVKFLAARENRWGIFPRKIPSDQEQGPGRQEREM
;
A
#
# COMPACT_ATOMS: atom_id res chain seq x y z
N MET A 1 14.29 -51.05 10.05
CA MET A 1 14.66 -49.66 10.43
C MET A 1 14.07 -48.71 9.39
N ALA A 2 13.43 -47.60 9.76
CA ALA A 2 12.63 -46.80 8.82
C ALA A 2 13.50 -45.83 7.99
N ASP A 3 13.46 -46.01 6.67
CA ASP A 3 14.03 -45.10 5.67
C ASP A 3 12.94 -44.08 5.30
N LEU A 4 13.01 -42.88 5.91
CA LEU A 4 12.02 -41.79 5.79
C LEU A 4 12.45 -40.79 4.71
N LEU A 5 11.61 -40.60 3.69
CA LEU A 5 11.79 -39.57 2.68
C LEU A 5 10.80 -38.42 2.88
N LEU A 6 11.30 -37.22 3.14
CA LEU A 6 10.52 -35.99 3.26
C LEU A 6 10.58 -35.21 1.94
N VAL A 7 9.43 -34.85 1.37
CA VAL A 7 9.33 -34.13 0.08
C VAL A 7 8.65 -32.79 0.28
N GLU A 8 9.41 -31.70 0.11
CA GLU A 8 8.95 -30.33 0.21
C GLU A 8 8.82 -29.69 -1.18
N PHE A 9 7.70 -28.99 -1.39
CA PHE A 9 7.45 -28.13 -2.54
C PHE A 9 7.44 -26.66 -2.09
N ALA A 10 8.59 -26.01 -2.21
CA ALA A 10 8.79 -24.66 -1.71
C ALA A 10 8.52 -23.63 -2.82
N ALA A 11 7.52 -22.77 -2.62
CA ALA A 11 7.22 -21.71 -3.57
C ALA A 11 8.29 -20.60 -3.55
N SER A 12 8.88 -20.26 -4.70
CA SER A 12 9.91 -19.22 -4.81
C SER A 12 9.35 -17.80 -4.65
N ASP A 13 8.06 -17.62 -4.99
CA ASP A 13 7.32 -16.36 -4.99
C ASP A 13 6.31 -16.25 -3.83
N ARG A 14 6.24 -17.24 -2.93
CA ARG A 14 5.33 -17.28 -1.78
C ARG A 14 6.00 -17.81 -0.51
N PHE A 15 5.41 -17.52 0.64
CA PHE A 15 5.88 -17.97 1.96
C PHE A 15 5.44 -19.40 2.32
N HIS A 16 5.49 -20.34 1.38
CA HIS A 16 5.13 -21.76 1.60
C HIS A 16 6.37 -22.62 1.77
N ARG A 17 6.55 -23.16 2.98
CA ARG A 17 7.68 -24.01 3.37
C ARG A 17 7.19 -25.12 4.29
N ALA A 18 7.89 -26.24 4.31
CA ALA A 18 7.62 -27.34 5.22
C ALA A 18 8.15 -27.01 6.63
N VAL A 19 7.44 -26.17 7.38
CA VAL A 19 7.91 -25.62 8.67
C VAL A 19 8.14 -26.68 9.76
N THR A 20 7.49 -27.85 9.68
CA THR A 20 7.63 -28.95 10.63
C THR A 20 8.71 -29.96 10.24
N PHE A 21 9.12 -29.99 8.96
CA PHE A 21 10.10 -30.96 8.46
C PHE A 21 11.44 -30.93 9.18
N PRO A 22 12.05 -29.76 9.52
CA PRO A 22 13.29 -29.76 10.28
C PRO A 22 13.20 -30.54 11.59
N PHE A 23 12.07 -30.46 12.29
CA PHE A 23 11.86 -31.13 13.57
C PHE A 23 11.59 -32.62 13.39
N LEU A 24 10.81 -33.00 12.38
CA LEU A 24 10.56 -34.42 12.04
C LEU A 24 11.84 -35.11 11.57
N HIS A 25 12.65 -34.42 10.77
CA HIS A 25 13.94 -34.90 10.28
C HIS A 25 14.94 -35.10 11.42
N GLY A 26 15.10 -34.11 12.28
CA GLY A 26 15.96 -34.21 13.47
C GLY A 26 15.48 -35.28 14.45
N LEU A 27 14.17 -35.40 14.66
CA LEU A 27 13.57 -36.45 15.48
C LEU A 27 13.88 -37.85 14.91
N ALA A 28 13.67 -38.06 13.61
CA ALA A 28 13.95 -39.33 12.97
C ALA A 28 15.43 -39.73 13.15
N ARG A 29 16.36 -38.82 12.85
CA ARG A 29 17.80 -39.04 13.01
C ARG A 29 18.19 -39.34 14.46
N SER A 30 17.62 -38.61 15.43
CA SER A 30 17.88 -38.84 16.85
C SER A 30 17.41 -40.22 17.36
N ASN A 31 16.46 -40.85 16.67
CA ASN A 31 15.98 -42.20 16.96
C ASN A 31 16.65 -43.27 16.07
N GLY A 32 17.77 -42.95 15.42
CA GLY A 32 18.54 -43.90 14.60
C GLY A 32 17.89 -44.23 13.25
N LEU A 33 16.90 -43.44 12.79
CA LEU A 33 16.28 -43.63 11.49
C LEU A 33 17.09 -42.92 10.40
N ARG A 34 17.22 -43.56 9.23
CA ARG A 34 17.78 -42.89 8.05
C ARG A 34 16.70 -42.00 7.46
N SER A 35 17.00 -40.71 7.33
CA SER A 35 16.06 -39.75 6.77
C SER A 35 16.75 -38.84 5.76
N ARG A 36 16.05 -38.59 4.64
CA ARG A 36 16.41 -37.61 3.60
C ARG A 36 15.28 -36.59 3.46
N TRP A 37 15.64 -35.35 3.12
CA TRP A 37 14.69 -34.27 2.88
C TRP A 37 14.99 -33.61 1.54
N LEU A 38 14.13 -33.84 0.57
CA LEU A 38 14.20 -33.23 -0.76
C LEU A 38 13.37 -31.94 -0.80
N ARG A 39 13.95 -30.88 -1.37
CA ARG A 39 13.25 -29.62 -1.63
C ARG A 39 13.21 -29.33 -3.12
N PHE A 40 12.00 -29.19 -3.64
CA PHE A 40 11.70 -28.68 -4.96
C PHE A 40 11.32 -27.21 -4.87
N GLY A 41 11.96 -26.36 -5.66
CA GLY A 41 11.58 -24.96 -5.79
C GLY A 41 10.54 -24.84 -6.90
N LEU A 42 9.39 -24.23 -6.62
CA LEU A 42 8.30 -24.09 -7.58
C LEU A 42 7.87 -22.63 -7.73
N GLU A 43 7.36 -22.26 -8.89
CA GLU A 43 6.59 -21.03 -9.05
C GLU A 43 5.13 -21.32 -8.70
N ALA A 44 4.55 -20.64 -7.70
CA ALA A 44 3.20 -20.96 -7.20
C ALA A 44 2.14 -20.93 -8.31
N ALA A 45 2.31 -20.07 -9.31
CA ALA A 45 1.41 -19.94 -10.45
C ALA A 45 1.39 -21.16 -11.38
N ARG A 46 2.47 -21.93 -11.44
CA ARG A 46 2.63 -23.10 -12.33
C ARG A 46 2.47 -24.43 -11.59
N ALA A 47 2.59 -24.40 -10.26
CA ALA A 47 2.64 -25.58 -9.42
C ALA A 47 1.28 -26.28 -9.22
N MET A 48 0.16 -25.58 -9.40
CA MET A 48 -1.17 -26.15 -9.21
C MET A 48 -1.86 -26.46 -10.53
N ASN A 49 -2.41 -27.66 -10.68
CA ASN A 49 -3.21 -28.01 -11.85
C ASN A 49 -4.49 -27.14 -11.96
N GLN A 50 -5.05 -27.08 -13.17
CA GLN A 50 -6.20 -26.20 -13.47
C GLN A 50 -7.44 -26.52 -12.61
N GLU A 51 -7.59 -27.79 -12.19
CA GLU A 51 -8.70 -28.30 -11.37
C GLU A 51 -8.43 -28.23 -9.84
N GLY A 52 -7.22 -27.86 -9.40
CA GLY A 52 -6.85 -27.73 -7.99
C GLY A 52 -6.59 -29.04 -7.22
N HIS A 53 -6.33 -30.15 -7.90
CA HIS A 53 -6.05 -31.48 -7.36
C HIS A 53 -4.58 -31.80 -7.05
N GLY A 54 -3.79 -30.83 -6.59
CA GLY A 54 -2.44 -31.06 -6.04
C GLY A 54 -1.30 -30.42 -6.82
N ILE A 55 -0.07 -30.64 -6.34
CA ILE A 55 1.17 -30.13 -6.91
C ILE A 55 1.57 -30.95 -8.13
N VAL A 56 1.80 -30.27 -9.25
CA VAL A 56 2.36 -30.84 -10.48
C VAL A 56 3.83 -30.49 -10.57
N LEU A 57 4.67 -31.48 -10.87
CA LEU A 57 6.08 -31.31 -11.20
C LEU A 57 6.26 -31.41 -12.72
N ASP A 58 7.22 -30.65 -13.25
CA ASP A 58 7.68 -30.86 -14.62
C ASP A 58 8.35 -32.23 -14.78
N ASP A 59 8.58 -32.63 -16.03
CA ASP A 59 9.07 -33.97 -16.34
C ASP A 59 10.46 -34.25 -15.75
N SER A 60 11.31 -33.22 -15.64
CA SER A 60 12.66 -33.33 -15.09
C SER A 60 12.62 -33.54 -13.57
N ASP A 61 11.92 -32.67 -12.85
CA ASP A 61 11.76 -32.75 -11.40
C ASP A 61 11.03 -34.04 -10.99
N ARG A 62 10.02 -34.44 -11.79
CA ARG A 62 9.30 -35.70 -11.61
C ARG A 62 10.22 -36.90 -11.79
N GLY A 63 11.02 -36.93 -12.87
CA GLY A 63 12.00 -37.99 -13.12
C GLY A 63 12.96 -38.15 -11.95
N HIS A 64 13.53 -37.04 -11.48
CA HIS A 64 14.47 -37.05 -10.36
C HIS A 64 13.83 -37.57 -9.06
N LEU A 65 12.61 -37.14 -8.73
CA LEU A 65 11.92 -37.65 -7.53
C LEU A 65 11.75 -39.18 -7.58
N LEU A 66 11.35 -39.71 -8.73
CA LEU A 66 11.12 -41.13 -8.92
C LEU A 66 12.43 -41.93 -8.85
N GLU A 67 13.52 -41.41 -9.42
CA GLU A 67 14.86 -41.99 -9.27
C GLU A 67 15.29 -42.07 -7.81
N VAL A 68 15.09 -40.99 -7.03
CA VAL A 68 15.43 -41.00 -5.60
C VAL A 68 14.58 -41.99 -4.82
N ILE A 69 13.27 -42.09 -5.10
CA ILE A 69 12.37 -43.06 -4.48
C ILE A 69 12.83 -44.50 -4.78
N ALA A 70 13.13 -44.79 -6.05
CA ALA A 70 13.57 -46.11 -6.48
C ALA A 70 14.93 -46.52 -5.88
N ALA A 71 15.88 -45.57 -5.82
CA ALA A 71 17.20 -45.80 -5.26
C ALA A 71 17.20 -45.92 -3.73
N HIS A 72 16.41 -45.09 -3.04
CA HIS A 72 16.40 -45.06 -1.57
C HIS A 72 15.49 -46.13 -0.94
N ARG A 73 14.49 -46.63 -1.69
CA ARG A 73 13.47 -47.60 -1.21
C ARG A 73 12.91 -47.26 0.18
N PRO A 74 12.38 -46.03 0.37
CA PRO A 74 11.89 -45.59 1.67
C PRO A 74 10.74 -46.46 2.18
N ARG A 75 10.62 -46.63 3.50
CA ARG A 75 9.40 -47.25 4.07
C ARG A 75 8.23 -46.27 4.12
N LEU A 76 8.53 -44.98 4.19
CA LEU A 76 7.55 -43.91 4.29
C LEU A 76 8.03 -42.69 3.49
N VAL A 77 7.21 -42.24 2.55
CA VAL A 77 7.40 -40.97 1.84
C VAL A 77 6.34 -39.99 2.35
N VAL A 78 6.78 -38.84 2.84
CA VAL A 78 5.90 -37.80 3.37
C VAL A 78 6.02 -36.55 2.51
N PHE A 79 4.92 -36.20 1.86
CA PHE A 79 4.79 -34.94 1.14
C PHE A 79 4.26 -33.86 2.09
N HIS A 80 4.88 -32.67 2.08
CA HIS A 80 4.39 -31.56 2.91
C HIS A 80 3.07 -30.94 2.37
N MET A 81 2.82 -31.10 1.07
CA MET A 81 1.61 -30.70 0.36
C MET A 81 1.22 -31.81 -0.59
N ARG A 82 -0.08 -31.92 -0.89
CA ARG A 82 -0.61 -33.01 -1.71
C ARG A 82 -0.09 -32.90 -3.16
N PRO A 83 0.67 -33.88 -3.69
CA PRO A 83 0.95 -33.98 -5.12
C PRO A 83 -0.29 -34.39 -5.91
N ASP A 84 -0.26 -34.18 -7.23
CA ASP A 84 -1.33 -34.63 -8.11
C ASP A 84 -1.43 -36.16 -8.21
N GLN A 85 -2.57 -36.65 -8.70
CA GLN A 85 -2.83 -38.10 -8.73
C GLN A 85 -1.87 -38.86 -9.64
N HIS A 86 -1.42 -38.23 -10.73
CA HIS A 86 -0.46 -38.83 -11.64
C HIS A 86 0.90 -39.05 -10.94
N LEU A 87 1.43 -38.02 -10.27
CA LEU A 87 2.68 -38.15 -9.51
C LEU A 87 2.58 -39.18 -8.39
N LEU A 88 1.43 -39.28 -7.71
CA LEU A 88 1.19 -40.29 -6.69
C LEU A 88 1.24 -41.71 -7.24
N GLY A 89 0.57 -41.95 -8.38
CA GLY A 89 0.59 -43.25 -9.04
C GLY A 89 2.01 -43.66 -9.45
N MET A 90 2.79 -42.73 -10.01
CA MET A 90 4.18 -42.98 -10.38
C MET A 90 5.07 -43.23 -9.15
N ALA A 91 4.92 -42.45 -8.09
CA ALA A 91 5.69 -42.63 -6.85
C ALA A 91 5.41 -43.99 -6.20
N GLN A 92 4.14 -44.43 -6.19
CA GLN A 92 3.75 -45.74 -5.68
C GLN A 92 4.32 -46.88 -6.53
N ALA A 93 4.36 -46.71 -7.86
CA ALA A 93 4.96 -47.69 -8.77
C ALA A 93 6.49 -47.78 -8.63
N ALA A 94 7.18 -46.65 -8.40
CA ALA A 94 8.63 -46.60 -8.20
C ALA A 94 9.08 -47.28 -6.88
N SER A 95 8.20 -47.38 -5.89
CA SER A 95 8.45 -48.17 -4.68
C SER A 95 7.15 -48.78 -4.11
N PRO A 96 6.74 -49.96 -4.59
CA PRO A 96 5.47 -50.59 -4.20
C PRO A 96 5.36 -50.89 -2.70
N GLY A 97 6.48 -51.02 -1.98
CA GLY A 97 6.53 -51.26 -0.54
C GLY A 97 6.55 -49.99 0.34
N SER A 98 6.60 -48.80 -0.26
CA SER A 98 6.54 -47.53 0.47
C SER A 98 5.11 -47.17 0.84
N GLU A 99 4.90 -46.73 2.07
CA GLU A 99 3.71 -45.96 2.43
C GLU A 99 3.87 -44.52 1.94
N LEU A 100 2.88 -44.00 1.20
CA LEU A 100 2.82 -42.60 0.80
C LEU A 100 1.85 -41.85 1.70
N ALA A 101 2.34 -40.78 2.32
CA ALA A 101 1.54 -39.91 3.16
C ALA A 101 1.68 -38.45 2.76
N CYS A 102 0.62 -37.69 2.97
CA CYS A 102 0.68 -36.23 2.95
C CYS A 102 0.52 -35.74 4.38
N LEU A 103 1.37 -34.80 4.81
CA LEU A 103 1.10 -34.05 6.03
C LEU A 103 -0.25 -33.37 5.85
N GLY A 104 -1.19 -33.70 6.72
CA GLY A 104 -2.35 -32.86 6.92
C GLY A 104 -1.90 -31.62 7.68
N ASP A 105 -2.35 -30.43 7.29
CA ASP A 105 -2.48 -29.34 8.24
C ASP A 105 -3.16 -29.93 9.48
N ASP A 106 -2.58 -29.79 10.69
CA ASP A 106 -2.93 -30.52 11.93
C ASP A 106 -4.40 -30.33 12.41
N GLN A 107 -5.40 -30.63 11.59
CA GLN A 107 -6.82 -30.34 11.80
C GLN A 107 -7.70 -31.46 11.29
N GLY A 108 -8.45 -32.03 12.22
CA GLY A 108 -9.59 -32.90 11.93
C GLY A 108 -9.25 -34.38 11.91
N ALA A 109 -9.09 -34.98 13.09
CA ALA A 109 -9.57 -36.34 13.31
C ALA A 109 -11.11 -36.30 13.26
N GLY A 110 -11.66 -36.20 12.06
CA GLY A 110 -13.05 -36.55 11.77
C GLY A 110 -13.02 -37.93 11.10
N ALA A 111 -13.57 -38.92 11.78
CA ALA A 111 -13.61 -40.30 11.30
C ALA A 111 -14.42 -40.38 10.00
N GLY A 112 -13.72 -40.53 8.87
CA GLY A 112 -14.26 -41.02 7.61
C GLY A 112 -13.44 -42.22 7.21
N SER A 113 -13.80 -43.40 7.71
CA SER A 113 -13.26 -44.69 7.31
C SER A 113 -13.75 -45.05 5.91
N GLY A 114 -13.29 -44.33 4.89
CA GLY A 114 -13.41 -44.70 3.49
C GLY A 114 -12.05 -45.16 2.99
N ARG A 115 -11.75 -46.46 3.07
CA ARG A 115 -10.58 -47.06 2.39
C ARG A 115 -10.83 -46.98 0.88
N SER A 116 -10.33 -45.92 0.26
CA SER A 116 -10.05 -45.90 -1.18
C SER A 116 -8.55 -46.13 -1.34
N ASN A 117 -8.16 -47.26 -1.96
CA ASN A 117 -6.79 -47.71 -2.14
C ASN A 117 -5.96 -46.87 -3.15
N SER A 118 -6.40 -45.66 -3.51
CA SER A 118 -5.74 -44.81 -4.52
C SER A 118 -5.42 -43.38 -4.06
N SER A 119 -5.49 -43.08 -2.76
CA SER A 119 -5.07 -41.76 -2.23
C SER A 119 -4.05 -41.93 -1.11
N PRO A 120 -2.98 -41.10 -1.05
CA PRO A 120 -2.02 -41.13 0.05
C PRO A 120 -2.74 -40.88 1.37
N GLY A 121 -2.33 -41.59 2.42
CA GLY A 121 -2.88 -41.40 3.76
C GLY A 121 -2.62 -39.97 4.26
N ARG A 122 -3.63 -39.33 4.84
CA ARG A 122 -3.41 -38.10 5.61
C ARG A 122 -2.81 -38.47 6.96
N ILE A 123 -1.68 -37.86 7.31
CA ILE A 123 -1.06 -38.04 8.63
C ILE A 123 -0.85 -36.66 9.27
N SER A 124 -1.26 -36.50 10.53
CA SER A 124 -0.95 -35.28 11.29
C SER A 124 0.53 -35.25 11.69
N THR A 125 1.08 -34.05 11.92
CA THR A 125 2.45 -33.87 12.43
C THR A 125 2.64 -34.66 13.72
N ARG A 126 1.64 -34.65 14.62
CA ARG A 126 1.70 -35.36 15.90
C ARG A 126 1.70 -36.88 15.74
N GLN A 127 0.88 -37.43 14.85
CA GLN A 127 0.86 -38.86 14.55
C GLN A 127 2.20 -39.30 13.95
N LEU A 128 2.72 -38.55 12.98
CA LEU A 128 4.01 -38.85 12.37
C LEU A 128 5.14 -38.77 13.40
N ALA A 129 5.18 -37.72 14.21
CA ALA A 129 6.18 -37.56 15.26
C ALA A 129 6.14 -38.72 16.27
N SER A 130 4.94 -39.13 16.71
CA SER A 130 4.79 -40.25 17.64
C SER A 130 5.22 -41.59 17.02
N ARG A 131 4.92 -41.79 15.74
CA ARG A 131 5.38 -42.96 14.96
C ARG A 131 6.90 -43.00 14.83
N LEU A 132 7.54 -41.86 14.56
CA LEU A 132 9.00 -41.76 14.42
C LEU A 132 9.74 -41.99 15.75
N ALA A 133 9.16 -41.60 16.88
CA ALA A 133 9.77 -41.83 18.20
C ALA A 133 9.39 -43.16 18.86
N GLY A 134 8.46 -43.94 18.28
CA GLY A 134 7.94 -45.16 18.90
C GLY A 134 7.16 -44.95 20.20
N LYS A 135 6.80 -43.69 20.52
CA LYS A 135 6.06 -43.30 21.73
C LYS A 135 5.30 -42.01 21.50
N THR A 136 4.30 -41.75 22.33
CA THR A 136 3.57 -40.48 22.29
C THR A 136 4.52 -39.32 22.59
N ILE A 137 4.60 -38.38 21.65
CA ILE A 137 5.31 -37.10 21.87
C ILE A 137 4.31 -36.06 22.37
N GLY A 138 4.73 -35.25 23.34
CA GLY A 138 4.04 -34.05 23.76
C GLY A 138 4.13 -32.98 22.66
N ASN A 139 5.02 -32.01 22.85
CA ASN A 139 5.28 -30.95 21.87
C ASN A 139 6.52 -31.26 21.03
N LEU A 140 6.36 -31.43 19.71
CA LEU A 140 7.44 -31.74 18.77
C LEU A 140 8.55 -30.66 18.81
N PHE A 141 8.16 -29.39 18.86
CA PHE A 141 9.10 -28.26 18.81
C PHE A 141 9.93 -28.14 20.09
N GLU A 142 9.44 -28.68 21.20
CA GLU A 142 10.16 -28.77 22.48
C GLU A 142 10.98 -30.05 22.61
N SER A 143 10.49 -31.16 22.05
CA SER A 143 11.09 -32.48 22.26
C SER A 143 12.18 -32.81 21.24
N ALA A 144 12.11 -32.28 20.03
CA ALA A 144 13.09 -32.51 18.97
C ALA A 144 14.11 -31.36 18.88
N ARG A 145 15.38 -31.72 18.70
CA ARG A 145 16.36 -30.81 18.11
C ARG A 145 16.14 -30.82 16.60
N PRO A 146 15.81 -29.69 15.96
CA PRO A 146 15.59 -29.68 14.52
C PRO A 146 16.90 -29.94 13.76
N ASP A 147 16.75 -30.39 12.53
CA ASP A 147 17.82 -30.57 11.55
C ASP A 147 17.39 -29.92 10.24
N TYR A 148 18.10 -28.87 9.83
CA TYR A 148 17.77 -28.04 8.68
C TYR A 148 18.45 -28.51 7.38
N SER A 149 19.07 -29.70 7.37
CA SER A 149 19.73 -30.24 6.17
C SER A 149 18.68 -30.72 5.16
N PHE A 150 18.43 -29.91 4.12
CA PHE A 150 17.65 -30.31 2.96
C PHE A 150 18.55 -30.43 1.73
N GLU A 151 18.11 -31.24 0.78
CA GLU A 151 18.74 -31.44 -0.52
C GLU A 151 17.94 -30.63 -1.56
N PRO A 152 18.51 -29.55 -2.13
CA PRO A 152 17.86 -28.82 -3.21
C PRO A 152 17.86 -29.69 -4.47
N VAL A 153 16.69 -30.03 -4.99
CA VAL A 153 16.55 -30.91 -6.15
C VAL A 153 16.74 -30.14 -7.46
N ASN A 154 16.24 -28.91 -7.53
CA ASN A 154 16.28 -28.11 -8.75
C ASN A 154 16.97 -26.76 -8.53
N GLU A 155 17.30 -26.08 -9.64
CA GLU A 155 18.01 -24.80 -9.61
C GLU A 155 17.27 -23.74 -8.80
N LEU A 156 15.93 -23.75 -8.86
CA LEU A 156 15.11 -22.83 -8.10
C LEU A 156 15.28 -23.06 -6.59
N ALA A 157 15.21 -24.30 -6.11
CA ALA A 157 15.47 -24.66 -4.71
C ALA A 157 16.89 -24.28 -4.27
N ALA A 158 17.90 -24.48 -5.14
CA ALA A 158 19.29 -24.18 -4.84
C ALA A 158 19.55 -22.67 -4.67
N ARG A 159 18.83 -21.83 -5.44
CA ARG A 159 18.96 -20.36 -5.40
C ARG A 159 18.10 -19.69 -4.32
N MET A 160 17.16 -20.41 -3.71
CA MET A 160 16.27 -19.86 -2.70
C MET A 160 17.02 -19.54 -1.40
N GLU A 161 16.87 -18.31 -0.92
CA GLU A 161 17.35 -17.95 0.41
C GLU A 161 16.59 -18.77 1.47
N PRO A 162 17.29 -19.45 2.39
CA PRO A 162 16.63 -20.20 3.45
C PRO A 162 15.94 -19.24 4.40
N LEU A 163 14.72 -19.61 4.81
CA LEU A 163 13.95 -18.92 5.85
C LEU A 163 13.60 -19.91 6.97
N PRO A 164 14.53 -20.20 7.89
CA PRO A 164 14.24 -21.07 9.03
C PRO A 164 13.19 -20.47 9.96
N PHE A 165 12.30 -21.33 10.46
CA PHE A 165 11.32 -21.00 11.49
C PHE A 165 11.85 -21.49 12.84
N LEU A 166 11.78 -20.63 13.85
CA LEU A 166 12.07 -20.96 15.24
C LEU A 166 10.78 -20.90 16.05
N PHE A 167 10.35 -22.03 16.61
CA PHE A 167 9.13 -22.14 17.40
C PHE A 167 9.44 -22.00 18.89
N LEU A 168 9.01 -20.88 19.47
CA LEU A 168 9.41 -20.40 20.80
C LEU A 168 8.24 -20.32 21.79
N GLY A 169 7.10 -20.92 21.45
CA GLY A 169 5.87 -20.85 22.24
C GLY A 169 4.62 -20.92 21.38
N GLU A 170 3.47 -20.82 22.03
CA GLU A 170 2.16 -20.71 21.38
C GLU A 170 2.12 -19.49 20.47
N GLU A 171 1.72 -19.66 19.19
CA GLU A 171 1.80 -18.60 18.18
C GLU A 171 1.10 -17.30 18.59
N CYS A 172 -0.04 -17.43 19.28
CA CYS A 172 -0.85 -16.31 19.74
C CYS A 172 -1.65 -16.69 20.99
N LEU A 173 -1.61 -15.87 22.04
CA LEU A 173 -2.31 -16.10 23.31
C LEU A 173 -3.71 -15.49 23.34
N TYR A 174 -4.10 -14.75 22.29
CA TYR A 174 -5.43 -14.16 22.20
C TYR A 174 -6.53 -15.22 22.14
N ASN A 175 -7.46 -15.16 23.11
CA ASN A 175 -8.52 -16.15 23.29
C ASN A 175 -9.83 -15.54 23.79
N ARG A 176 -10.23 -14.34 23.32
CA ARG A 176 -11.53 -13.75 23.67
C ARG A 176 -12.66 -14.75 23.35
N PRO A 177 -13.52 -15.11 24.31
CA PRO A 177 -14.60 -16.06 24.07
C PRO A 177 -15.55 -15.60 22.96
N PHE A 178 -16.00 -16.54 22.13
CA PHE A 178 -16.98 -16.25 21.07
C PHE A 178 -18.34 -15.81 21.63
N SER A 179 -18.71 -16.26 22.82
CA SER A 179 -19.94 -15.83 23.53
C SER A 179 -19.98 -14.33 23.85
N ARG A 180 -18.83 -13.64 23.85
CA ARG A 180 -18.74 -12.17 24.02
C ARG A 180 -18.88 -11.40 22.71
N ASN A 181 -19.17 -12.08 21.61
CA ASN A 181 -19.37 -11.47 20.30
C ASN A 181 -20.84 -11.58 19.91
N SER A 182 -21.57 -10.46 19.96
CA SER A 182 -22.98 -10.40 19.62
C SER A 182 -23.29 -10.82 18.17
N PHE A 183 -22.33 -10.71 17.24
CA PHE A 183 -22.53 -11.13 15.86
C PHE A 183 -22.71 -12.66 15.72
N LEU A 184 -22.14 -13.42 16.67
CA LEU A 184 -22.20 -14.88 16.73
C LEU A 184 -23.34 -15.39 17.62
N ALA A 185 -24.17 -14.50 18.17
CA ALA A 185 -25.25 -14.89 19.07
C ALA A 185 -26.23 -15.85 18.35
N GLY A 186 -26.62 -16.91 19.05
CA GLY A 186 -27.53 -17.93 18.53
C GLY A 186 -26.93 -18.94 17.54
N LEU A 187 -25.63 -18.85 17.21
CA LEU A 187 -24.96 -19.86 16.38
C LEU A 187 -24.55 -21.09 17.20
N ASP A 188 -24.72 -22.27 16.62
CA ASP A 188 -24.06 -23.48 17.13
C ASP A 188 -22.58 -23.47 16.72
N LEU A 189 -21.71 -23.37 17.72
CA LEU A 189 -20.25 -23.34 17.57
C LEU A 189 -19.58 -24.60 18.15
N THR A 190 -20.33 -25.65 18.44
CA THR A 190 -19.82 -26.89 19.06
C THR A 190 -18.78 -27.59 18.18
N GLU A 191 -18.99 -27.58 16.86
CA GLU A 191 -18.08 -28.16 15.86
C GLU A 191 -16.89 -27.25 15.50
N CYS A 192 -16.83 -26.03 16.02
CA CYS A 192 -15.72 -25.14 15.74
C CYS A 192 -14.43 -25.64 16.42
N VAL A 193 -13.29 -25.50 15.73
CA VAL A 193 -11.97 -25.93 16.23
C VAL A 193 -11.56 -25.22 17.53
N ARG A 194 -12.21 -24.10 17.86
CA ARG A 194 -11.93 -23.27 19.04
C ARG A 194 -13.20 -22.74 19.68
N ARG A 195 -13.08 -22.27 20.93
CA ARG A 195 -14.13 -21.57 21.67
C ARG A 195 -13.88 -20.06 21.86
N GLY A 196 -12.75 -19.56 21.36
CA GLY A 196 -12.34 -18.16 21.47
C GLY A 196 -11.15 -17.83 20.58
N GLY A 197 -10.79 -16.55 20.50
CA GLY A 197 -9.76 -16.03 19.60
C GLY A 197 -10.35 -15.28 18.41
N CYS A 198 -9.60 -15.15 17.31
CA CYS A 198 -10.13 -14.53 16.09
C CYS A 198 -11.01 -15.54 15.34
N THR A 199 -12.16 -15.11 14.82
CA THR A 199 -13.20 -16.00 14.26
C THR A 199 -12.87 -16.60 12.88
N PHE A 200 -11.79 -16.16 12.28
CA PHE A 200 -11.26 -16.64 11.00
C PHE A 200 -9.97 -17.47 11.16
N CYS A 201 -9.46 -17.59 12.39
CA CYS A 201 -8.16 -18.18 12.64
C CYS A 201 -8.31 -19.67 12.92
N ILE A 202 -7.78 -20.48 12.01
CA ILE A 202 -7.78 -21.94 12.14
C ILE A 202 -6.75 -22.45 13.15
N ARG A 203 -5.98 -21.61 13.84
CA ARG A 203 -4.86 -22.05 14.71
C ARG A 203 -5.28 -23.27 15.55
N PRO A 204 -4.68 -24.46 15.35
CA PRO A 204 -5.13 -25.67 16.01
C PRO A 204 -4.98 -25.50 17.53
N PRO A 205 -5.88 -26.09 18.34
CA PRO A 205 -5.98 -25.75 19.74
C PRO A 205 -4.78 -26.11 20.61
N ASN A 206 -3.77 -26.88 20.16
CA ASN A 206 -2.54 -27.13 20.92
C ASN A 206 -1.48 -27.89 20.08
N HIS A 207 -0.26 -27.36 19.96
CA HIS A 207 0.94 -28.16 19.61
C HIS A 207 1.46 -28.99 20.81
N GLY A 208 0.58 -29.29 21.77
CA GLY A 208 0.94 -29.73 23.13
C GLY A 208 1.17 -28.55 24.07
N THR A 209 1.31 -28.84 25.36
CA THR A 209 1.61 -27.83 26.40
C THR A 209 3.05 -27.36 26.27
N TRP A 210 3.25 -26.06 26.03
CA TRP A 210 4.57 -25.42 26.07
C TRP A 210 5.07 -25.31 27.52
N ARG A 211 6.29 -25.81 27.80
CA ARG A 211 6.89 -25.77 29.16
C ARG A 211 8.24 -25.05 29.21
N SER A 212 8.95 -25.00 28.10
CA SER A 212 10.32 -24.50 28.00
C SER A 212 10.35 -22.98 27.92
N ASP A 213 11.39 -22.37 28.50
CA ASP A 213 11.65 -20.94 28.34
C ASP A 213 11.96 -20.61 26.86
N PRO A 214 11.35 -19.56 26.27
CA PRO A 214 11.57 -19.18 24.87
C PRO A 214 13.05 -18.97 24.50
N LEU A 215 13.89 -18.49 25.44
CA LEU A 215 15.31 -18.29 25.17
C LEU A 215 16.05 -19.63 25.07
N VAL A 216 15.67 -20.64 25.83
CA VAL A 216 16.26 -21.98 25.76
C VAL A 216 15.95 -22.61 24.40
N LEU A 217 14.69 -22.53 23.97
CA LEU A 217 14.26 -22.98 22.64
C LEU A 217 15.00 -22.23 21.53
N PHE A 218 15.12 -20.91 21.65
CA PHE A 218 15.84 -20.08 20.68
C PHE A 218 17.29 -20.52 20.53
N ARG A 219 18.02 -20.70 21.65
CA ARG A 219 19.42 -21.15 21.63
C ARG A 219 19.58 -22.51 20.95
N ARG A 220 18.72 -23.48 21.30
CA ARG A 220 18.78 -24.82 20.73
C ARG A 220 18.53 -24.82 19.22
N GLN A 221 17.48 -24.13 18.78
CA GLN A 221 17.07 -24.10 17.38
C GLN A 221 18.03 -23.27 16.52
N LEU A 222 18.52 -22.13 17.04
CA LEU A 222 19.56 -21.34 16.36
C LEU A 222 20.87 -22.13 16.23
N GLY A 223 21.25 -22.88 17.28
CA GLY A 223 22.40 -23.79 17.22
C GLY A 223 22.24 -24.86 16.15
N ALA A 224 21.06 -25.49 16.06
CA ALA A 224 20.77 -26.44 14.98
C ALA A 224 20.89 -25.81 13.57
N ILE A 225 20.41 -24.59 13.37
CA ILE A 225 20.55 -23.89 12.08
C ILE A 225 22.02 -23.69 11.72
N ARG A 226 22.84 -23.23 12.68
CA ARG A 226 24.28 -23.06 12.47
C ARG A 226 24.96 -24.36 12.04
N ASP A 227 24.54 -25.46 12.64
CA ASP A 227 25.18 -26.76 12.49
C ASP A 227 24.70 -27.54 11.25
N THR A 228 23.47 -27.31 10.76
CA THR A 228 22.83 -28.18 9.75
C THR A 228 22.33 -27.48 8.49
N LEU A 229 22.23 -26.14 8.47
CA LEU A 229 21.71 -25.43 7.30
C LEU A 229 22.70 -25.55 6.12
N PRO A 230 22.28 -26.06 4.95
CA PRO A 230 23.19 -26.41 3.86
C PRO A 230 23.79 -25.18 3.17
N VAL A 231 23.07 -24.05 3.17
CA VAL A 231 23.51 -22.79 2.54
C VAL A 231 23.64 -21.72 3.60
N ARG A 232 24.80 -21.06 3.66
CA ARG A 232 25.07 -19.95 4.57
C ARG A 232 24.93 -18.61 3.84
N PRO A 233 23.77 -17.94 3.92
CA PRO A 233 23.60 -16.65 3.27
C PRO A 233 24.45 -15.58 3.96
N ARG A 234 24.81 -14.52 3.22
CA ARG A 234 25.53 -13.35 3.77
C ARG A 234 24.77 -12.67 4.91
N ARG A 235 23.44 -12.76 4.89
CA ARG A 235 22.54 -12.31 5.95
C ARG A 235 21.43 -13.35 6.09
N LEU A 236 21.23 -13.87 7.29
CA LEU A 236 20.27 -14.94 7.54
C LEU A 236 18.99 -14.36 8.15
N SER A 237 17.87 -14.58 7.50
CA SER A 237 16.56 -14.22 8.02
C SER A 237 15.94 -15.40 8.77
N LEU A 238 15.47 -15.14 9.99
CA LEU A 238 14.92 -16.14 10.91
C LEU A 238 13.52 -15.72 11.32
N ARG A 239 12.50 -16.56 11.11
CA ARG A 239 11.14 -16.26 11.58
C ARG A 239 10.92 -16.82 12.98
N LEU A 240 10.65 -15.93 13.93
CA LEU A 240 10.35 -16.31 15.31
C LEU A 240 8.84 -16.47 15.45
N VAL A 241 8.41 -17.69 15.77
CA VAL A 241 7.02 -18.06 16.00
C VAL A 241 6.78 -18.22 17.50
N GLY A 242 5.72 -17.61 18.01
CA GLY A 242 5.32 -17.73 19.41
C GLY A 242 5.18 -16.38 20.11
N GLU A 243 3.97 -16.04 20.56
CA GLU A 243 3.74 -14.83 21.34
C GLU A 243 4.57 -14.76 22.65
N PRO A 244 4.84 -15.87 23.37
CA PRO A 244 5.75 -15.85 24.53
C PRO A 244 7.17 -15.35 24.22
N ALA A 245 7.65 -15.46 22.98
CA ALA A 245 8.97 -14.95 22.59
C ALA A 245 9.11 -13.44 22.83
N TRP A 246 8.00 -12.68 22.68
CA TRP A 246 7.98 -11.25 22.96
C TRP A 246 8.30 -10.92 24.42
N GLN A 247 8.01 -11.83 25.34
CA GLN A 247 8.37 -11.64 26.74
C GLN A 247 9.88 -11.70 26.96
N ARG A 248 10.60 -12.44 26.11
CA ARG A 248 12.05 -12.67 26.17
C ARG A 248 12.81 -11.95 25.06
N ILE A 249 12.17 -11.06 24.30
CA ILE A 249 12.74 -10.47 23.09
C ILE A 249 14.05 -9.70 23.34
N GLU A 250 14.17 -9.03 24.49
CA GLU A 250 15.42 -8.37 24.90
C GLU A 250 16.56 -9.38 25.09
N ALA A 251 16.29 -10.50 25.75
CA ALA A 251 17.28 -11.54 25.99
C ALA A 251 17.65 -12.30 24.71
N ILE A 252 16.67 -12.54 23.82
CA ILE A 252 16.87 -13.12 22.49
C ILE A 252 17.80 -12.22 21.65
N CYS A 253 17.48 -10.93 21.55
CA CYS A 253 18.31 -9.96 20.82
C CYS A 253 19.72 -9.86 21.42
N GLY A 254 19.81 -9.80 22.75
CA GLY A 254 21.10 -9.78 23.44
C GLY A 254 21.93 -11.04 23.23
N TYR A 255 21.30 -12.22 23.15
CA TYR A 255 22.00 -13.46 22.83
C TYR A 255 22.49 -13.46 21.39
N ALA A 256 21.63 -13.10 20.43
CA ALA A 256 21.98 -13.01 19.01
C ALA A 256 23.21 -12.09 18.80
N ALA A 257 23.17 -10.88 19.37
CA ALA A 257 24.26 -9.91 19.26
C ALA A 257 25.60 -10.34 19.87
N ARG A 258 25.59 -11.28 20.82
CA ARG A 258 26.82 -11.77 21.48
C ARG A 258 27.37 -13.07 20.89
N ASN A 259 26.52 -13.89 20.28
CA ASN A 259 26.86 -15.29 19.95
C ASN A 259 26.77 -15.59 18.46
N PHE A 260 26.48 -14.59 17.63
CA PHE A 260 26.35 -14.77 16.20
C PHE A 260 27.03 -13.62 15.46
N GLU A 261 28.08 -13.92 14.69
CA GLU A 261 28.85 -12.89 13.99
C GLU A 261 28.17 -12.48 12.67
N ALA A 262 27.56 -13.46 11.98
CA ALA A 262 26.89 -13.19 10.72
C ALA A 262 25.63 -12.33 10.92
N PRO A 263 25.32 -11.40 10.03
CA PRO A 263 24.12 -10.57 10.15
C PRO A 263 22.83 -11.41 10.21
N LEU A 264 21.97 -11.10 11.18
CA LEU A 264 20.67 -11.76 11.37
C LEU A 264 19.53 -10.77 11.17
N ASP A 265 18.49 -11.20 10.49
CA ASP A 265 17.18 -10.53 10.50
C ASP A 265 16.21 -11.40 11.31
N LEU A 266 15.88 -10.97 12.53
CA LEU A 266 14.91 -11.63 13.40
C LEU A 266 13.50 -11.16 13.01
N LEU A 267 12.81 -11.96 12.20
CA LEU A 267 11.47 -11.67 11.72
C LEU A 267 10.44 -12.06 12.78
N VAL A 268 9.58 -11.13 13.16
CA VAL A 268 8.56 -11.35 14.19
C VAL A 268 7.18 -10.92 13.72
N ASP A 269 6.17 -11.73 14.06
CA ASP A 269 4.76 -11.43 13.81
C ASP A 269 4.08 -11.01 15.11
N CYS A 270 3.13 -10.06 15.03
CA CYS A 270 2.41 -9.61 16.21
C CYS A 270 0.99 -9.14 15.90
N ARG A 271 0.13 -9.21 16.92
CA ARG A 271 -1.11 -8.43 16.93
C ARG A 271 -0.81 -6.97 17.25
N ALA A 272 -1.63 -6.04 16.75
CA ALA A 272 -1.45 -4.62 16.97
C ALA A 272 -1.43 -4.23 18.47
N ASP A 273 -2.34 -4.77 19.28
CA ASP A 273 -2.37 -4.58 20.74
C ASP A 273 -1.15 -5.16 21.44
N SER A 274 -0.76 -6.39 21.10
CA SER A 274 0.43 -7.02 21.67
C SER A 274 1.69 -6.22 21.33
N PHE A 275 1.79 -5.68 20.12
CA PHE A 275 2.93 -4.83 19.71
C PHE A 275 3.02 -3.56 20.56
N LEU A 276 1.90 -2.87 20.78
CA LEU A 276 1.83 -1.72 21.66
C LEU A 276 2.17 -2.06 23.11
N ARG A 277 1.64 -3.18 23.62
CA ARG A 277 1.93 -3.68 24.97
C ARG A 277 3.42 -3.91 25.19
N TRP A 278 4.15 -4.34 24.17
CA TRP A 278 5.58 -4.63 24.27
C TRP A 278 6.51 -3.45 23.93
N ARG A 279 5.99 -2.24 23.69
CA ARG A 279 6.75 -1.04 23.29
C ARG A 279 8.03 -0.81 24.11
N THR A 280 7.95 -0.85 25.43
CA THR A 280 9.11 -0.61 26.31
C THR A 280 10.17 -1.71 26.17
N ARG A 281 9.75 -2.99 26.11
CA ARG A 281 10.67 -4.12 25.93
C ARG A 281 11.32 -4.10 24.55
N LEU A 282 10.57 -3.73 23.51
CA LEU A 282 11.10 -3.56 22.16
C LEU A 282 12.19 -2.51 22.10
N LYS A 283 11.96 -1.34 22.72
CA LYS A 283 12.97 -0.27 22.80
C LYS A 283 14.26 -0.74 23.48
N ARG A 284 14.16 -1.57 24.52
CA ARG A 284 15.33 -2.19 25.17
C ARG A 284 16.01 -3.23 24.30
N ALA A 285 15.24 -4.12 23.65
CA ALA A 285 15.79 -5.11 22.73
C ALA A 285 16.54 -4.46 21.56
N LEU A 286 15.99 -3.42 20.96
CA LEU A 286 16.64 -2.65 19.90
C LEU A 286 17.87 -1.89 20.40
N ALA A 287 17.88 -1.42 21.65
CA ALA A 287 19.08 -0.86 22.25
C ALA A 287 20.19 -1.91 22.41
N ARG A 288 19.86 -3.19 22.68
CA ARG A 288 20.85 -4.29 22.72
C ARG A 288 21.45 -4.60 21.34
N LEU A 289 20.71 -4.35 20.27
CA LEU A 289 21.20 -4.56 18.90
C LEU A 289 22.05 -3.40 18.38
N ARG A 290 22.07 -2.25 19.08
CA ARG A 290 22.80 -1.06 18.63
C ARG A 290 24.29 -1.38 18.44
N GLY A 291 24.83 -1.05 17.26
CA GLY A 291 26.22 -1.32 16.89
C GLY A 291 26.46 -2.73 16.35
N SER A 292 25.50 -3.65 16.49
CA SER A 292 25.55 -4.98 15.86
C SER A 292 25.01 -4.94 14.41
N PRO A 293 25.35 -5.92 13.56
CA PRO A 293 24.80 -6.03 12.20
C PRO A 293 23.38 -6.63 12.17
N HIS A 294 22.83 -7.06 13.31
CA HIS A 294 21.53 -7.71 13.40
C HIS A 294 20.37 -6.72 13.40
N ARG A 295 19.21 -7.19 12.97
CA ARG A 295 17.98 -6.42 12.86
C ARG A 295 16.83 -7.19 13.48
N LEU A 296 15.92 -6.46 14.13
CA LEU A 296 14.59 -6.94 14.46
C LEU A 296 13.64 -6.42 13.38
N GLU A 297 12.99 -7.32 12.65
CA GLU A 297 12.12 -7.00 11.54
C GLU A 297 10.68 -7.43 11.87
N MET A 298 9.73 -6.51 11.78
CA MET A 298 8.31 -6.89 11.84
C MET A 298 7.96 -7.53 10.51
N SER A 299 7.66 -8.83 10.47
CA SER A 299 7.21 -9.51 9.25
C SER A 299 5.71 -9.38 9.02
N LEU A 300 4.92 -9.26 10.08
CA LEU A 300 3.48 -9.09 9.96
C LEU A 300 2.90 -8.39 11.19
N VAL A 301 2.06 -7.39 10.96
CA VAL A 301 1.16 -6.85 11.99
C VAL A 301 -0.29 -7.11 11.60
N GLY A 302 -1.00 -7.85 12.44
CA GLY A 302 -2.39 -8.24 12.21
C GLY A 302 -3.39 -7.12 12.47
N VAL A 303 -3.47 -6.14 11.55
CA VAL A 303 -4.44 -5.01 11.55
C VAL A 303 -5.84 -5.50 11.16
N GLU A 304 -5.90 -6.31 10.10
CA GLU A 304 -7.06 -6.86 9.40
C GLU A 304 -8.03 -5.83 8.81
N ASN A 305 -8.47 -4.82 9.56
CA ASN A 305 -9.45 -3.86 9.06
C ASN A 305 -9.42 -2.55 9.84
N PHE A 306 -9.85 -1.45 9.21
CA PHE A 306 -10.06 -0.15 9.86
C PHE A 306 -11.53 0.14 10.22
N SER A 307 -12.46 -0.78 9.96
CA SER A 307 -13.86 -0.70 10.41
C SER A 307 -14.05 -1.43 11.74
N SER A 308 -14.62 -0.75 12.73
CA SER A 308 -15.00 -1.39 14.01
C SER A 308 -16.01 -2.52 13.80
N GLY A 309 -16.92 -2.40 12.83
CA GLY A 309 -17.89 -3.44 12.50
C GLY A 309 -17.21 -4.73 12.03
N GLU A 310 -16.26 -4.61 11.09
CA GLU A 310 -15.48 -5.75 10.61
C GLU A 310 -14.59 -6.34 11.72
N LEU A 311 -13.89 -5.50 12.50
CA LEU A 311 -13.06 -5.97 13.62
C LEU A 311 -13.86 -6.73 14.68
N HIS A 312 -15.12 -6.33 14.89
CA HIS A 312 -16.07 -7.03 15.77
C HIS A 312 -16.44 -8.40 15.20
N ARG A 313 -16.83 -8.50 13.92
CA ARG A 313 -17.11 -9.79 13.25
C ARG A 313 -15.91 -10.73 13.30
N LEU A 314 -14.70 -10.20 13.07
CA LEU A 314 -13.43 -10.92 13.16
C LEU A 314 -13.02 -11.30 14.60
N ASN A 315 -13.79 -10.85 15.61
CA ASN A 315 -13.55 -11.00 17.04
C ASN A 315 -12.14 -10.60 17.45
N LYS A 316 -11.56 -9.55 16.83
CA LYS A 316 -10.17 -9.15 17.09
C LYS A 316 -10.01 -8.50 18.47
N GLY A 317 -11.07 -7.94 19.04
CA GLY A 317 -11.04 -7.24 20.32
C GLY A 317 -10.24 -5.93 20.27
N LEU A 318 -10.10 -5.37 19.07
CA LEU A 318 -9.38 -4.13 18.78
C LEU A 318 -10.34 -3.13 18.15
N ASN A 319 -9.94 -1.86 18.18
CA ASN A 319 -10.58 -0.80 17.42
C ASN A 319 -9.55 -0.18 16.44
N PRO A 320 -10.02 0.62 15.47
CA PRO A 320 -9.14 1.23 14.45
C PRO A 320 -8.08 2.16 15.06
N ALA A 321 -8.37 2.87 16.14
CA ALA A 321 -7.38 3.71 16.82
C ALA A 321 -6.19 2.89 17.37
N THR A 322 -6.43 1.68 17.88
CA THR A 322 -5.35 0.75 18.28
C THR A 322 -4.49 0.33 17.08
N ASN A 323 -5.11 0.06 15.93
CA ASN A 323 -4.39 -0.27 14.70
C ASN A 323 -3.51 0.90 14.23
N LEU A 324 -4.06 2.11 14.22
CA LEU A 324 -3.33 3.33 13.88
C LEU A 324 -2.17 3.60 14.85
N ALA A 325 -2.37 3.45 16.16
CA ALA A 325 -1.30 3.61 17.14
C ALA A 325 -0.17 2.58 16.93
N ALA A 326 -0.50 1.34 16.58
CA ALA A 326 0.50 0.31 16.27
C ALA A 326 1.31 0.66 15.01
N ILE A 327 0.66 1.21 13.97
CA ILE A 327 1.33 1.73 12.79
C ILE A 327 2.29 2.87 13.18
N GLY A 328 1.85 3.81 14.01
CA GLY A 328 2.72 4.90 14.50
C GLY A 328 3.95 4.38 15.22
N LEU A 329 3.81 3.34 16.02
CA LEU A 329 4.95 2.71 16.69
C LEU A 329 5.94 2.10 15.68
N LEU A 330 5.51 1.58 14.53
CA LEU A 330 6.42 1.10 13.49
C LEU A 330 7.30 2.25 12.97
N PHE A 331 6.69 3.38 12.59
CA PHE A 331 7.41 4.55 12.10
C PHE A 331 8.32 5.16 13.17
N GLU A 332 7.86 5.25 14.43
CA GLU A 332 8.67 5.71 15.56
C GLU A 332 9.94 4.85 15.73
N LEU A 333 9.79 3.52 15.73
CA LEU A 333 10.91 2.61 15.94
C LEU A 333 11.89 2.63 14.75
N GLU A 334 11.39 2.71 13.51
CA GLU A 334 12.25 2.86 12.33
C GLU A 334 13.02 4.17 12.36
N HIS A 335 12.36 5.29 12.67
CA HIS A 335 13.02 6.59 12.81
C HIS A 335 14.13 6.56 13.89
N ARG A 336 13.85 5.94 15.04
CA ARG A 336 14.76 5.95 16.19
C ARG A 336 15.89 4.92 16.11
N TYR A 337 15.64 3.75 15.53
CA TYR A 337 16.60 2.63 15.55
C TYR A 337 17.11 2.21 14.17
N GLY A 338 16.52 2.73 13.08
CA GLY A 338 17.00 2.68 11.70
C GLY A 338 17.64 1.35 11.30
N ARG A 339 18.97 1.28 11.37
CA ARG A 339 19.74 0.09 10.98
C ARG A 339 19.32 -1.20 11.71
N ASN A 340 18.87 -1.14 12.96
CA ASN A 340 18.57 -2.33 13.77
C ASN A 340 17.06 -2.67 13.84
N PHE A 341 16.19 -1.87 13.23
CA PHE A 341 14.76 -2.15 13.13
C PHE A 341 14.29 -2.10 11.68
N GLY A 342 13.24 -2.82 11.33
CA GLY A 342 12.61 -2.70 10.02
C GLY A 342 11.22 -3.29 10.02
N PHE A 343 10.41 -2.86 9.05
CA PHE A 343 9.09 -3.43 8.79
C PHE A 343 8.69 -3.30 7.32
N ARG A 344 9.58 -2.81 6.45
CA ARG A 344 9.30 -2.56 5.03
C ARG A 344 9.86 -3.66 4.12
N ARG A 345 10.95 -4.31 4.54
CA ARG A 345 11.65 -5.30 3.71
C ARG A 345 10.94 -6.64 3.71
N HIS A 346 10.66 -7.13 4.91
CA HIS A 346 9.98 -8.42 5.13
C HIS A 346 8.57 -8.24 5.68
N GLY A 347 8.23 -7.00 6.03
CA GLY A 347 7.04 -6.66 6.79
C GLY A 347 5.90 -6.14 5.97
N GLY A 348 4.75 -6.13 6.63
CA GLY A 348 3.54 -5.55 6.12
C GLY A 348 2.43 -5.56 7.16
N LEU A 349 1.37 -4.85 6.83
CA LEU A 349 0.10 -4.91 7.52
C LEU A 349 -0.73 -6.01 6.87
N SER A 350 -1.19 -6.97 7.68
CA SER A 350 -2.22 -7.91 7.22
C SER A 350 -3.54 -7.17 7.15
N LEU A 351 -4.21 -7.20 5.99
CA LEU A 351 -5.58 -6.75 5.84
C LEU A 351 -6.47 -7.87 5.30
N ILE A 352 -7.64 -8.00 5.91
CA ILE A 352 -8.82 -8.68 5.40
C ILE A 352 -9.78 -7.57 4.98
N THR A 353 -9.58 -7.09 3.76
CA THR A 353 -10.36 -6.01 3.16
C THR A 353 -11.78 -6.46 2.84
N PHE A 354 -11.96 -7.74 2.51
CA PHE A 354 -13.23 -8.30 2.08
C PHE A 354 -13.64 -9.50 2.94
N THR A 355 -14.85 -9.44 3.46
CA THR A 355 -15.62 -10.50 4.12
C THR A 355 -16.99 -10.59 3.43
N PRO A 356 -17.78 -11.65 3.68
CA PRO A 356 -19.15 -11.73 3.16
C PRO A 356 -20.02 -10.50 3.51
N TRP A 357 -19.70 -9.78 4.58
CA TRP A 357 -20.49 -8.65 5.11
C TRP A 357 -19.85 -7.28 4.89
N THR A 358 -18.77 -7.19 4.11
CA THR A 358 -18.12 -5.90 3.82
C THR A 358 -19.10 -4.98 3.10
N ARG A 359 -19.29 -3.75 3.60
CA ARG A 359 -20.10 -2.69 2.95
C ARG A 359 -19.22 -1.72 2.15
N PRO A 360 -19.78 -0.94 1.22
CA PRO A 360 -19.07 0.16 0.57
C PRO A 360 -18.35 1.09 1.55
N ALA A 361 -18.99 1.43 2.67
CA ALA A 361 -18.39 2.30 3.69
C ALA A 361 -17.14 1.70 4.37
N ASP A 362 -17.14 0.37 4.58
CA ASP A 362 -16.01 -0.35 5.18
C ASP A 362 -14.82 -0.39 4.20
N LEU A 363 -15.07 -0.67 2.91
CA LEU A 363 -14.04 -0.64 1.87
C LEU A 363 -13.46 0.78 1.70
N ALA A 364 -14.33 1.79 1.59
CA ALA A 364 -13.92 3.18 1.46
C ALA A 364 -13.02 3.62 2.62
N LEU A 365 -13.36 3.23 3.85
CA LEU A 365 -12.55 3.54 5.02
C LEU A 365 -11.15 2.92 4.95
N ASN A 366 -11.04 1.64 4.61
CA ASN A 366 -9.73 0.98 4.49
C ASN A 366 -8.88 1.67 3.41
N LEU A 367 -9.43 1.91 2.22
CA LEU A 367 -8.73 2.58 1.12
C LEU A 367 -8.34 4.02 1.48
N ALA A 368 -9.25 4.78 2.11
CA ALA A 368 -9.01 6.18 2.45
C ALA A 368 -7.97 6.36 3.55
N VAL A 369 -7.89 5.45 4.53
CA VAL A 369 -6.84 5.43 5.55
C VAL A 369 -5.49 5.10 4.92
N VAL A 370 -5.45 4.09 4.05
CA VAL A 370 -4.22 3.72 3.38
C VAL A 370 -3.69 4.86 2.51
N GLU A 371 -4.55 5.50 1.72
CA GLU A 371 -4.18 6.65 0.89
C GLU A 371 -3.79 7.86 1.74
N ALA A 372 -4.52 8.15 2.84
CA ALA A 372 -4.22 9.28 3.73
C ALA A 372 -2.79 9.24 4.28
N LEU A 373 -2.34 8.02 4.60
CA LEU A 373 -1.09 7.77 5.29
C LEU A 373 0.03 7.37 4.32
N GLU A 374 -0.27 7.21 3.03
CA GLU A 374 0.65 6.74 2.00
C GLU A 374 1.33 5.41 2.38
N ILE A 375 0.52 4.48 2.91
CA ILE A 375 0.98 3.17 3.42
C ILE A 375 0.65 2.01 2.47
N GLU A 376 0.28 2.27 1.22
CA GLU A 376 0.00 1.24 0.21
C GLU A 376 1.11 0.19 0.11
N PRO A 377 2.42 0.55 0.12
CA PRO A 377 3.49 -0.44 0.04
C PRO A 377 3.56 -1.38 1.25
N LEU A 378 2.95 -1.00 2.38
CA LEU A 378 2.91 -1.82 3.59
C LEU A 378 1.69 -2.75 3.60
N CYS A 379 0.63 -2.41 2.87
CA CYS A 379 -0.63 -3.12 2.84
C CYS A 379 -0.62 -4.20 1.75
N GLY A 380 0.21 -5.23 1.93
CA GLY A 380 0.26 -6.35 1.00
C GLY A 380 -1.13 -6.96 0.81
N LYS A 381 -1.53 -7.16 -0.45
CA LYS A 381 -2.86 -7.68 -0.84
C LYS A 381 -4.03 -6.76 -0.47
N LEU A 382 -3.86 -5.45 -0.32
CA LEU A 382 -4.96 -4.53 0.00
C LEU A 382 -6.22 -4.76 -0.86
N LEU A 383 -6.06 -4.94 -2.18
CA LEU A 383 -7.19 -5.11 -3.10
C LEU A 383 -7.60 -6.58 -3.31
N THR A 384 -6.84 -7.52 -2.76
CA THR A 384 -7.04 -8.98 -2.91
C THR A 384 -7.23 -9.72 -1.58
N GLY A 385 -7.17 -9.00 -0.45
CA GLY A 385 -7.27 -9.53 0.91
C GLY A 385 -8.70 -9.97 1.23
N ARG A 386 -9.02 -11.22 0.87
CA ARG A 386 -10.32 -11.84 1.11
C ARG A 386 -10.26 -12.80 2.31
N LEU A 387 -11.36 -12.84 3.05
CA LEU A 387 -11.59 -13.82 4.10
C LEU A 387 -11.75 -15.21 3.47
N ARG A 388 -11.01 -16.18 4.02
CA ARG A 388 -11.16 -17.59 3.70
C ARG A 388 -12.07 -18.24 4.73
N LEU A 389 -13.08 -18.98 4.26
CA LEU A 389 -14.00 -19.73 5.10
C LEU A 389 -13.69 -21.22 5.07
N TYR A 390 -13.77 -21.84 6.24
CA TYR A 390 -13.66 -23.29 6.42
C TYR A 390 -14.79 -23.75 7.35
N PRO A 391 -15.34 -24.97 7.17
CA PRO A 391 -16.48 -25.45 7.95
C PRO A 391 -16.30 -25.35 9.48
N GLU A 392 -15.05 -25.43 9.93
CA GLU A 392 -14.70 -25.46 11.35
C GLU A 392 -14.52 -24.07 11.98
N LEU A 393 -14.81 -22.99 11.23
CA LEU A 393 -14.69 -21.61 11.68
C LEU A 393 -16.05 -21.00 12.07
N PRO A 394 -16.11 -20.14 13.11
CA PRO A 394 -17.34 -19.43 13.46
C PRO A 394 -17.93 -18.58 12.33
N LEU A 395 -17.08 -17.94 11.50
CA LEU A 395 -17.57 -17.14 10.38
C LEU A 395 -18.19 -17.98 9.26
N TYR A 396 -17.82 -19.25 9.12
CA TYR A 396 -18.54 -20.15 8.23
C TYR A 396 -19.97 -20.39 8.72
N GLN A 397 -20.14 -20.62 10.03
CA GLN A 397 -21.46 -20.79 10.63
C GLN A 397 -22.34 -19.54 10.47
N ALA A 398 -21.75 -18.35 10.63
CA ALA A 398 -22.44 -17.09 10.37
C ALA A 398 -22.83 -16.95 8.88
N ALA A 399 -21.91 -17.23 7.95
CA ALA A 399 -22.20 -17.16 6.52
C ALA A 399 -23.28 -18.18 6.09
N ARG A 400 -23.32 -19.35 6.75
CA ARG A 400 -24.38 -20.35 6.55
C ARG A 400 -25.74 -19.83 7.02
N ARG A 401 -25.83 -19.25 8.23
CA ARG A 401 -27.05 -18.62 8.76
C ARG A 401 -27.58 -17.55 7.80
N ASP A 402 -26.69 -16.75 7.23
CA ASP A 402 -27.03 -15.61 6.38
C ASP A 402 -27.22 -16.00 4.90
N ASN A 403 -27.15 -17.29 4.55
CA ASN A 403 -27.26 -17.80 3.18
C ASN A 403 -26.24 -17.17 2.20
N LEU A 404 -25.01 -16.96 2.67
CA LEU A 404 -23.90 -16.35 1.93
C LEU A 404 -22.89 -17.36 1.38
N LEU A 405 -23.04 -18.65 1.67
CA LEU A 405 -22.22 -19.70 1.06
C LEU A 405 -22.64 -19.92 -0.40
N ALA A 406 -21.68 -20.23 -1.26
CA ALA A 406 -21.88 -20.47 -2.68
C ALA A 406 -21.35 -21.86 -3.09
N PRO A 407 -21.91 -22.50 -4.13
CA PRO A 407 -21.42 -23.78 -4.62
C PRO A 407 -20.04 -23.68 -5.31
N GLY A 408 -19.69 -22.51 -5.82
CA GLY A 408 -18.48 -22.24 -6.59
C GLY A 408 -18.23 -20.75 -6.77
N TYR A 409 -17.09 -20.40 -7.35
CA TYR A 409 -16.79 -19.06 -7.83
C TYR A 409 -16.85 -19.04 -9.35
N ASP A 410 -17.66 -18.14 -9.92
CA ASP A 410 -17.73 -17.96 -11.38
C ASP A 410 -16.48 -17.23 -11.93
N ASP A 411 -15.82 -16.45 -11.09
CA ASP A 411 -14.54 -15.79 -11.40
C ASP A 411 -13.39 -16.49 -10.64
N PRO A 412 -12.44 -17.14 -11.35
CA PRO A 412 -11.32 -17.83 -10.73
C PRO A 412 -10.40 -16.95 -9.87
N LEU A 413 -10.45 -15.62 -10.01
CA LEU A 413 -9.71 -14.70 -9.13
C LEU A 413 -10.29 -14.60 -7.73
N LEU A 414 -11.56 -14.96 -7.54
CA LEU A 414 -12.21 -14.95 -6.23
C LEU A 414 -11.68 -16.06 -5.31
N ASP A 415 -11.16 -17.16 -5.89
CA ASP A 415 -10.47 -18.24 -5.16
C ASP A 415 -9.02 -17.84 -4.84
N THR A 416 -8.92 -16.92 -3.88
CA THR A 416 -7.62 -16.45 -3.40
C THR A 416 -6.86 -17.52 -2.63
N SER A 417 -7.56 -18.54 -2.11
CA SER A 417 -6.93 -19.69 -1.45
C SER A 417 -6.01 -20.44 -2.43
N ARG A 418 -6.51 -20.72 -3.64
CA ARG A 418 -5.79 -21.39 -4.72
C ARG A 418 -4.57 -20.59 -5.19
N LEU A 419 -4.76 -19.29 -5.45
CA LEU A 419 -3.68 -18.39 -5.90
C LEU A 419 -2.53 -18.25 -4.90
N ASN A 420 -2.79 -18.63 -3.66
CA ASN A 420 -1.84 -18.59 -2.57
C ASN A 420 -1.56 -19.98 -2.00
N MET A 421 -1.82 -21.08 -2.71
CA MET A 421 -1.50 -22.45 -2.26
C MET A 421 -1.98 -22.79 -0.83
N TYR A 422 -3.10 -22.21 -0.41
CA TYR A 422 -3.71 -22.52 0.89
C TYR A 422 -4.70 -23.68 0.76
N ARG A 423 -5.13 -24.24 1.90
CA ARG A 423 -6.31 -25.12 1.96
C ARG A 423 -7.47 -24.45 1.23
N ARG A 424 -8.12 -25.21 0.34
CA ARG A 424 -9.30 -24.81 -0.42
C ARG A 424 -10.35 -24.22 0.52
N GLU A 425 -10.73 -22.98 0.25
CA GLU A 425 -11.79 -22.28 0.97
C GLU A 425 -13.18 -22.74 0.51
N VAL A 426 -14.18 -22.56 1.36
CA VAL A 426 -15.59 -22.67 0.96
C VAL A 426 -15.98 -21.39 0.23
N PRO A 427 -16.49 -21.47 -1.02
CA PRO A 427 -16.93 -20.30 -1.75
C PRO A 427 -18.08 -19.56 -1.05
N TRP A 428 -18.10 -18.24 -1.22
CA TRP A 428 -19.09 -17.35 -0.60
C TRP A 428 -19.34 -16.11 -1.46
N ARG A 429 -20.50 -15.48 -1.27
CA ARG A 429 -20.92 -14.25 -1.94
C ARG A 429 -21.07 -13.09 -0.95
N PHE A 430 -20.98 -11.86 -1.46
CA PHE A 430 -21.27 -10.69 -0.65
C PHE A 430 -22.76 -10.57 -0.33
N GLU A 431 -23.08 -10.15 0.89
CA GLU A 431 -24.42 -9.72 1.28
C GLU A 431 -24.82 -8.44 0.52
N HIS A 432 -23.87 -7.51 0.37
CA HIS A 432 -24.12 -6.24 -0.30
C HIS A 432 -24.00 -6.37 -1.84
N PRO A 433 -25.04 -6.02 -2.62
CA PRO A 433 -25.14 -6.35 -4.04
C PRO A 433 -24.07 -5.66 -4.93
N LEU A 434 -23.57 -4.50 -4.53
CA LEU A 434 -22.51 -3.79 -5.27
C LEU A 434 -21.12 -4.42 -5.12
N MET A 435 -20.89 -5.13 -4.02
CA MET A 435 -19.52 -5.47 -3.61
C MET A 435 -18.90 -6.57 -4.46
N GLU A 436 -19.71 -7.45 -5.05
CA GLU A 436 -19.23 -8.47 -5.98
C GLU A 436 -18.58 -7.82 -7.21
N ALA A 437 -19.28 -6.90 -7.88
CA ALA A 437 -18.78 -6.20 -9.07
C ALA A 437 -17.54 -5.34 -8.76
N VAL A 438 -17.57 -4.61 -7.65
CA VAL A 438 -16.42 -3.82 -7.18
C VAL A 438 -15.22 -4.73 -6.90
N ASN A 439 -15.41 -5.82 -6.15
CA ASN A 439 -14.32 -6.72 -5.81
C ASN A 439 -13.69 -7.37 -7.05
N ARG A 440 -14.49 -7.81 -8.03
CA ARG A 440 -13.97 -8.36 -9.30
C ARG A 440 -13.04 -7.40 -10.03
N LEU A 441 -13.34 -6.10 -10.04
CA LEU A 441 -12.46 -5.10 -10.64
C LEU A 441 -11.21 -4.85 -9.79
N LEU A 442 -11.35 -4.74 -8.47
CA LEU A 442 -10.24 -4.48 -7.55
C LEU A 442 -9.19 -5.61 -7.57
N LEU A 443 -9.62 -6.87 -7.69
CA LEU A 443 -8.72 -8.01 -7.88
C LEU A 443 -7.83 -7.87 -9.13
N ARG A 444 -8.34 -7.21 -10.17
CA ARG A 444 -7.64 -6.99 -11.46
C ARG A 444 -6.76 -5.74 -11.47
N LEU A 445 -6.80 -4.91 -10.43
CA LEU A 445 -5.90 -3.77 -10.28
C LEU A 445 -4.53 -4.19 -9.73
N GLU A 446 -4.45 -5.28 -8.98
CA GLU A 446 -3.16 -5.80 -8.49
C GLU A 446 -2.31 -6.36 -9.66
N PRO A 447 -0.98 -6.23 -9.61
CA PRO A 447 -0.14 -6.54 -10.75
C PRO A 447 0.06 -8.06 -10.91
N GLU A 448 -0.05 -8.82 -9.82
CA GLU A 448 0.15 -10.27 -9.85
C GLU A 448 -1.03 -11.08 -10.43
N PRO A 449 -2.31 -10.74 -10.20
CA PRO A 449 -3.42 -11.42 -10.85
C PRO A 449 -3.61 -11.00 -12.32
N ALA A 450 -3.39 -9.72 -12.63
CA ALA A 450 -3.69 -9.12 -13.94
C ALA A 450 -2.90 -9.71 -15.11
N GLY A 451 -1.62 -10.03 -14.90
CA GLY A 451 -0.78 -10.65 -15.93
C GLY A 451 -1.15 -12.10 -16.24
N ARG A 452 -2.00 -12.75 -15.42
CA ARG A 452 -2.22 -14.20 -15.44
C ARG A 452 -3.45 -14.65 -16.22
N LEU A 453 -4.48 -13.82 -16.34
CA LEU A 453 -5.75 -14.25 -16.95
C LEU A 453 -5.96 -13.82 -18.38
N GLY A 454 -5.46 -12.65 -18.78
CA GLY A 454 -5.75 -12.11 -20.12
C GLY A 454 -7.25 -12.01 -20.44
N ASP A 455 -8.13 -12.08 -19.43
CA ASP A 455 -9.58 -12.10 -19.61
C ASP A 455 -10.08 -10.76 -20.15
N GLU A 456 -11.23 -10.78 -20.82
CA GLU A 456 -11.76 -9.59 -21.49
C GLU A 456 -12.01 -8.44 -20.51
N LEU A 457 -12.50 -8.73 -19.29
CA LEU A 457 -12.73 -7.71 -18.27
C LEU A 457 -11.40 -7.07 -17.82
N SER A 458 -10.35 -7.88 -17.61
CA SER A 458 -9.00 -7.36 -17.35
C SER A 458 -8.51 -6.46 -18.49
N ARG A 459 -8.63 -6.89 -19.75
CA ARG A 459 -8.20 -6.09 -20.91
C ARG A 459 -8.99 -4.78 -21.03
N GLN A 460 -10.28 -4.78 -20.75
CA GLN A 460 -11.11 -3.56 -20.75
C GLN A 460 -10.69 -2.60 -19.64
N LEU A 461 -10.51 -3.11 -18.42
CA LEU A 461 -10.08 -2.30 -17.29
C LEU A 461 -8.69 -1.68 -17.55
N HIS A 462 -7.74 -2.46 -18.08
CA HIS A 462 -6.38 -1.97 -18.39
C HIS A 462 -6.39 -0.88 -19.47
N ARG A 463 -7.22 -1.04 -20.51
CA ARG A 463 -7.39 0.00 -21.55
C ARG A 463 -7.91 1.32 -20.97
N VAL A 464 -8.84 1.26 -20.02
CA VAL A 464 -9.44 2.46 -19.41
C VAL A 464 -8.56 3.07 -18.33
N ALA A 465 -7.90 2.23 -17.51
CA ALA A 465 -7.06 2.68 -16.41
C ALA A 465 -5.70 3.23 -16.88
N GLY A 466 -5.14 2.69 -17.97
CA GLY A 466 -3.89 3.15 -18.56
C GLY A 466 -2.73 3.18 -17.56
N GLU A 467 -2.00 4.30 -17.52
CA GLU A 467 -0.84 4.50 -16.64
C GLU A 467 -1.19 4.47 -15.15
N ARG A 468 -2.46 4.61 -14.76
CA ARG A 468 -2.91 4.58 -13.35
C ARG A 468 -2.69 3.22 -12.67
N LEU A 469 -2.38 2.18 -13.44
CA LEU A 469 -2.02 0.86 -12.92
C LEU A 469 -0.55 0.74 -12.50
N SER A 470 0.31 1.69 -12.87
CA SER A 470 1.75 1.60 -12.66
C SER A 470 2.22 1.84 -11.22
N GLY A 471 1.39 2.44 -10.36
CA GLY A 471 1.74 2.81 -8.99
C GLY A 471 0.71 2.38 -7.95
N ALA A 472 1.17 1.97 -6.77
CA ALA A 472 0.29 1.51 -5.68
C ALA A 472 -0.75 2.55 -5.27
N ARG A 473 -0.34 3.81 -5.10
CA ARG A 473 -1.24 4.94 -4.80
C ARG A 473 -2.30 5.15 -5.87
N ALA A 474 -1.90 5.23 -7.14
CA ALA A 474 -2.82 5.45 -8.26
C ALA A 474 -3.89 4.35 -8.37
N ARG A 475 -3.56 3.13 -7.97
CA ARG A 475 -4.52 2.01 -7.88
C ARG A 475 -5.50 2.14 -6.74
N VAL A 476 -5.07 2.62 -5.57
CA VAL A 476 -5.98 2.91 -4.45
C VAL A 476 -6.91 4.06 -4.81
N GLU A 477 -6.41 5.11 -5.45
CA GLU A 477 -7.24 6.22 -5.96
C GLU A 477 -8.24 5.73 -7.01
N LEU A 478 -7.83 4.84 -7.91
CA LEU A 478 -8.73 4.21 -8.88
C LEU A 478 -9.77 3.29 -8.21
N ALA A 479 -9.39 2.55 -7.17
CA ALA A 479 -10.33 1.73 -6.39
C ALA A 479 -11.39 2.60 -5.68
N LEU A 480 -10.99 3.75 -5.12
CA LEU A 480 -11.92 4.73 -4.56
C LEU A 480 -12.85 5.33 -5.63
N GLU A 481 -12.33 5.66 -6.81
CA GLU A 481 -13.16 6.17 -7.92
C GLU A 481 -14.15 5.13 -8.43
N LEU A 482 -13.75 3.86 -8.57
CA LEU A 482 -14.65 2.77 -8.96
C LEU A 482 -15.78 2.60 -7.94
N LEU A 483 -15.47 2.73 -6.65
CA LEU A 483 -16.48 2.68 -5.59
C LEU A 483 -17.45 3.87 -5.66
N ASP A 484 -16.94 5.09 -5.90
CA ASP A 484 -17.75 6.28 -6.08
C ASP A 484 -18.69 6.15 -7.30
N ILE A 485 -18.20 5.59 -8.41
CA ILE A 485 -18.98 5.30 -9.62
C ILE A 485 -20.04 4.23 -9.36
N ALA A 486 -19.72 3.19 -8.58
CA ALA A 486 -20.65 2.13 -8.24
C ALA A 486 -21.83 2.62 -7.40
N LEU A 487 -21.61 3.60 -6.53
CA LEU A 487 -22.66 4.25 -5.74
C LEU A 487 -23.42 5.34 -6.50
N SER A 488 -22.88 5.81 -7.63
CA SER A 488 -23.50 6.87 -8.43
C SER A 488 -24.73 6.36 -9.21
N PRO A 489 -25.82 7.14 -9.33
CA PRO A 489 -27.01 6.78 -10.10
C PRO A 489 -26.71 6.52 -11.59
N PRO A 490 -27.52 5.74 -12.36
CA PRO A 490 -28.92 5.37 -12.10
C PRO A 490 -29.17 4.02 -11.40
N ARG A 491 -30.44 3.88 -10.99
CA ARG A 491 -31.07 3.05 -9.94
C ARG A 491 -31.20 1.54 -10.20
N GLU A 492 -30.26 0.89 -10.88
CA GLU A 492 -30.29 -0.58 -10.94
C GLU A 492 -29.81 -1.15 -9.60
N SER A 493 -30.56 -2.09 -9.01
CA SER A 493 -30.22 -2.74 -7.73
C SER A 493 -28.95 -3.60 -7.82
N THR A 494 -28.52 -3.91 -9.04
CA THR A 494 -27.36 -4.74 -9.36
C THR A 494 -26.62 -4.10 -10.53
N ILE A 495 -25.35 -3.78 -10.33
CA ILE A 495 -24.45 -3.31 -11.39
C ILE A 495 -23.40 -4.40 -11.65
N THR A 496 -23.10 -4.70 -12.90
CA THR A 496 -22.04 -5.64 -13.26
C THR A 496 -20.66 -4.97 -13.31
N ALA A 497 -19.60 -5.77 -13.30
CA ALA A 497 -18.23 -5.26 -13.40
C ALA A 497 -17.98 -4.59 -14.76
N GLU A 498 -18.56 -5.10 -15.84
CA GLU A 498 -18.47 -4.55 -17.20
C GLU A 498 -19.16 -3.19 -17.29
N GLN A 499 -20.36 -3.06 -16.70
CA GLN A 499 -21.07 -1.78 -16.62
C GLN A 499 -20.25 -0.74 -15.84
N LEU A 500 -19.58 -1.13 -14.75
CA LEU A 500 -18.68 -0.24 -14.00
C LEU A 500 -17.49 0.23 -14.83
N VAL A 501 -16.86 -0.66 -15.61
CA VAL A 501 -15.75 -0.28 -16.51
C VAL A 501 -16.23 0.68 -17.60
N SER A 502 -17.44 0.47 -18.13
CA SER A 502 -18.06 1.39 -19.10
C SER A 502 -18.26 2.78 -18.49
N ARG A 503 -18.85 2.86 -17.28
CA ARG A 503 -19.03 4.14 -16.57
C ARG A 503 -17.70 4.82 -16.23
N LEU A 504 -16.65 4.06 -15.90
CA LEU A 504 -15.30 4.60 -15.69
C LEU A 504 -14.75 5.23 -16.97
N ARG A 505 -14.95 4.60 -18.14
CA ARG A 505 -14.55 5.16 -19.44
C ARG A 505 -15.27 6.47 -19.74
N ASP A 506 -16.57 6.54 -19.47
CA ASP A 506 -17.36 7.74 -19.67
C ASP A 506 -16.91 8.88 -18.74
N SER A 507 -16.63 8.55 -17.47
CA SER A 507 -16.06 9.49 -16.49
C SER A 507 -14.72 10.05 -16.95
N ALA A 508 -13.81 9.18 -17.41
CA ALA A 508 -12.50 9.58 -17.91
C ALA A 508 -12.62 10.52 -19.12
N SER A 509 -13.54 10.23 -20.04
CA SER A 509 -13.80 11.04 -21.24
C SER A 509 -14.41 12.42 -20.92
N ARG A 510 -15.15 12.53 -19.82
CA ARG A 510 -15.67 13.83 -19.32
C ARG A 510 -14.60 14.65 -18.61
N LYS A 511 -13.72 14.01 -17.84
CA LYS A 511 -12.61 14.70 -17.15
C LYS A 511 -11.62 15.35 -18.11
N THR A 512 -11.36 14.76 -19.28
CA THR A 512 -10.52 15.37 -20.33
C THR A 512 -11.17 16.58 -21.03
N ARG A 513 -12.49 16.76 -20.92
CA ARG A 513 -13.23 17.90 -21.50
C ARG A 513 -13.50 19.04 -20.52
N LEU A 514 -13.30 18.81 -19.23
CA LEU A 514 -13.47 19.84 -18.20
C LEU A 514 -12.14 20.56 -18.03
N GLU A 515 -12.06 21.81 -18.49
CA GLU A 515 -10.96 22.68 -18.11
C GLU A 515 -10.88 22.79 -16.58
N PRO A 516 -9.67 22.93 -16.00
CA PRO A 516 -9.52 23.14 -14.57
C PRO A 516 -10.25 24.43 -14.21
N THR A 517 -11.43 24.31 -13.62
CA THR A 517 -12.10 25.46 -13.03
C THR A 517 -11.28 25.85 -11.81
N ALA A 518 -10.74 27.07 -11.81
CA ALA A 518 -10.05 27.62 -10.65
C ALA A 518 -10.90 27.34 -9.39
N THR A 519 -10.22 26.83 -8.36
CA THR A 519 -10.76 26.78 -7.01
C THR A 519 -11.35 28.13 -6.70
N ALA A 520 -12.68 28.18 -6.55
CA ALA A 520 -13.42 29.41 -6.33
C ALA A 520 -12.81 30.13 -5.12
N THR A 521 -12.07 31.20 -5.41
CA THR A 521 -11.50 32.08 -4.41
C THR A 521 -12.66 32.66 -3.60
N PHE A 522 -12.52 32.70 -2.28
CA PHE A 522 -13.41 33.56 -1.50
C PHE A 522 -13.10 35.01 -1.88
N VAL A 523 -13.93 35.58 -2.74
CA VAL A 523 -13.87 36.98 -3.14
C VAL A 523 -15.00 37.70 -2.42
N PRO A 524 -14.71 38.51 -1.38
CA PRO A 524 -15.64 39.50 -0.87
C PRO A 524 -16.39 40.20 -2.00
N GLY A 525 -17.71 39.97 -2.09
CA GLY A 525 -18.56 40.56 -3.12
C GLY A 525 -18.98 39.66 -4.30
N ASN A 526 -18.40 38.46 -4.50
CA ASN A 526 -18.59 37.72 -5.77
C ASN A 526 -19.13 36.29 -5.68
N HIS A 527 -19.70 35.87 -4.54
CA HIS A 527 -20.47 34.63 -4.50
C HIS A 527 -21.94 34.90 -4.83
N GLY A 528 -22.30 34.70 -6.10
CA GLY A 528 -23.67 34.43 -6.48
C GLY A 528 -24.13 33.14 -5.80
N VAL A 529 -24.82 33.28 -4.67
CA VAL A 529 -25.75 32.24 -4.23
C VAL A 529 -26.80 32.16 -5.34
N ALA A 530 -26.85 31.04 -6.05
CA ALA A 530 -27.88 30.81 -7.05
C ALA A 530 -29.25 30.90 -6.34
N GLY A 531 -29.92 32.04 -6.52
CA GLY A 531 -31.21 32.37 -5.92
C GLY A 531 -31.13 33.41 -4.80
N GLY A 532 -31.28 34.70 -5.15
CA GLY A 532 -31.63 35.76 -4.21
C GLY A 532 -30.71 36.99 -4.25
N LYS A 533 -31.30 38.16 -4.49
CA LYS A 533 -30.66 39.49 -4.49
C LYS A 533 -29.91 39.78 -3.19
N GLU A 534 -28.75 40.43 -3.33
CA GLU A 534 -27.94 41.14 -2.31
C GLU A 534 -27.77 40.46 -0.95
N GLU A 535 -26.53 40.09 -0.59
CA GLU A 535 -25.99 40.33 0.77
C GLU A 535 -24.48 40.04 0.73
N THR A 536 -23.73 40.95 0.10
CA THR A 536 -22.26 40.90 0.01
C THR A 536 -21.64 41.46 1.28
N PHE A 537 -21.07 40.57 2.09
CA PHE A 537 -20.42 40.89 3.36
C PHE A 537 -19.19 40.01 3.60
N PRO A 538 -18.07 40.54 4.10
CA PRO A 538 -17.73 41.97 4.31
C PRO A 538 -17.33 42.69 2.99
N THR A 539 -17.35 44.02 2.97
CA THR A 539 -16.82 44.80 1.83
C THR A 539 -15.29 44.86 1.85
N TRP A 540 -14.65 45.16 0.71
CA TRP A 540 -13.19 45.35 0.65
C TRP A 540 -12.69 46.41 1.62
N ASP A 541 -13.38 47.55 1.73
CA ASP A 541 -13.00 48.61 2.66
C ASP A 541 -13.14 48.18 4.13
N THR A 542 -14.19 47.41 4.48
CA THR A 542 -14.31 46.81 5.82
C THR A 542 -13.12 45.88 6.09
N MET A 543 -12.72 45.07 5.11
CA MET A 543 -11.59 44.16 5.31
C MET A 543 -10.26 44.90 5.45
N LEU A 544 -10.06 45.97 4.70
CA LEU A 544 -8.86 46.80 4.73
C LEU A 544 -8.80 47.77 5.92
N SER A 545 -9.91 48.00 6.62
CA SER A 545 -9.91 48.72 7.91
C SER A 545 -9.33 47.87 9.05
N VAL A 546 -9.41 46.54 8.93
CA VAL A 546 -8.93 45.58 9.94
C VAL A 546 -7.62 44.89 9.51
N LYS A 547 -7.34 44.81 8.20
CA LYS A 547 -6.15 44.13 7.65
C LYS A 547 -5.16 45.13 7.04
N PRO A 548 -3.86 45.06 7.39
CA PRO A 548 -2.83 45.84 6.70
C PRO A 548 -2.74 45.47 5.22
N VAL A 549 -2.77 44.16 4.93
CA VAL A 549 -2.71 43.61 3.57
C VAL A 549 -3.77 42.51 3.39
N LEU A 550 -4.47 42.59 2.27
CA LEU A 550 -5.31 41.56 1.69
C LEU A 550 -4.49 40.80 0.64
N LYS A 551 -4.56 39.46 0.66
CA LYS A 551 -4.01 38.58 -0.38
C LYS A 551 -5.15 37.77 -1.00
N LEU A 552 -5.27 37.81 -2.32
CA LEU A 552 -6.24 37.03 -3.09
C LEU A 552 -5.50 36.01 -3.94
N GLU A 553 -5.80 34.73 -3.72
CA GLU A 553 -5.17 33.60 -4.42
C GLU A 553 -6.06 32.34 -4.37
N PRO A 554 -6.04 31.49 -5.41
CA PRO A 554 -5.44 31.72 -6.72
C PRO A 554 -6.32 32.60 -7.62
N LEU A 555 -5.72 33.35 -8.54
CA LEU A 555 -6.41 34.12 -9.58
C LEU A 555 -5.88 33.76 -10.98
N HIS A 556 -6.76 33.82 -11.97
CA HIS A 556 -6.35 33.85 -13.38
C HIS A 556 -5.89 35.25 -13.77
N GLU A 557 -5.04 35.36 -14.80
CA GLU A 557 -4.49 36.64 -15.23
C GLU A 557 -5.56 37.70 -15.50
N LYS A 558 -6.59 37.34 -16.29
CA LYS A 558 -7.68 38.25 -16.66
C LYS A 558 -8.46 38.75 -15.44
N GLU A 559 -8.70 37.87 -14.47
CA GLU A 559 -9.40 38.23 -13.23
C GLU A 559 -8.54 39.14 -12.35
N ALA A 560 -7.25 38.80 -12.21
CA ALA A 560 -6.32 39.57 -11.41
C ALA A 560 -6.09 40.98 -11.97
N ARG A 561 -5.97 41.12 -13.29
CA ARG A 561 -5.89 42.42 -13.98
C ARG A 561 -7.18 43.23 -13.79
N ARG A 562 -8.34 42.61 -14.01
CA ARG A 562 -9.64 43.27 -13.78
C ARG A 562 -9.76 43.80 -12.35
N LEU A 563 -9.36 43.01 -11.35
CA LEU A 563 -9.41 43.44 -9.95
C LEU A 563 -8.40 44.56 -9.66
N GLN A 564 -7.20 44.49 -10.22
CA GLN A 564 -6.18 45.53 -10.10
C GLN A 564 -6.63 46.86 -10.72
N GLU A 565 -7.25 46.81 -11.89
CA GLU A 565 -7.73 47.98 -12.65
C GLU A 565 -9.05 48.55 -12.13
N SER A 566 -9.78 47.81 -11.29
CA SER A 566 -11.11 48.21 -10.80
C SER A 566 -11.13 49.48 -9.94
N GLY A 567 -9.98 49.94 -9.44
CA GLY A 567 -9.89 51.04 -8.48
C GLY A 567 -10.44 50.73 -7.08
N LEU A 568 -11.02 49.54 -6.87
CA LEU A 568 -11.62 49.12 -5.59
C LEU A 568 -10.59 48.71 -4.54
N LEU A 569 -9.38 48.36 -4.97
CA LEU A 569 -8.32 47.79 -4.15
C LEU A 569 -7.12 48.76 -4.10
N PRO A 570 -6.84 49.42 -2.96
CA PRO A 570 -5.72 50.35 -2.84
C PRO A 570 -4.39 49.61 -2.97
N HIS A 571 -3.44 50.24 -3.66
CA HIS A 571 -2.08 49.72 -3.90
C HIS A 571 -2.08 48.27 -4.42
N ALA A 572 -3.09 47.90 -5.23
CA ALA A 572 -3.23 46.56 -5.77
C ALA A 572 -2.01 46.18 -6.63
N THR A 573 -1.23 45.21 -6.14
CA THR A 573 0.01 44.77 -6.76
C THR A 573 -0.09 43.29 -7.09
N LEU A 574 0.11 42.99 -8.37
CA LEU A 574 0.02 41.65 -8.92
C LEU A 574 1.37 40.93 -8.78
N ARG A 575 1.34 39.70 -8.28
CA ARG A 575 2.48 38.79 -8.27
C ARG A 575 2.15 37.58 -9.14
N ARG A 576 2.99 37.32 -10.13
CA ARG A 576 2.96 36.07 -10.91
C ARG A 576 3.74 35.00 -10.15
N ARG A 577 3.12 33.85 -9.94
CA ARG A 577 3.78 32.66 -9.41
C ARG A 577 3.98 31.68 -10.57
N GLY A 578 5.22 31.60 -11.07
CA GLY A 578 5.58 30.69 -12.15
C GLY A 578 5.73 29.23 -11.69
N GLY A 579 5.32 28.28 -12.52
CA GLY A 579 5.86 26.90 -12.49
C GLY A 579 4.99 25.81 -11.84
N GLY A 580 3.96 25.35 -12.56
CA GLY A 580 3.35 24.04 -12.35
C GLY A 580 2.67 23.55 -13.63
N GLN A 581 2.30 22.26 -13.72
CA GLN A 581 1.58 21.69 -14.89
C GLN A 581 0.22 22.35 -15.20
N ARG A 582 -0.24 23.32 -14.39
CA ARG A 582 -1.53 24.01 -14.48
C ARG A 582 -1.45 25.45 -15.01
N GLY A 583 -0.30 25.88 -15.54
CA GLY A 583 -0.09 27.25 -16.03
C GLY A 583 0.25 28.25 -14.92
N ASP A 584 0.35 29.53 -15.28
CA ASP A 584 0.65 30.62 -14.34
C ASP A 584 -0.54 30.88 -13.41
N VAL A 585 -0.26 30.97 -12.12
CA VAL A 585 -1.22 31.41 -11.11
C VAL A 585 -0.83 32.81 -10.66
N PHE A 586 -1.82 33.68 -10.49
CA PHE A 586 -1.63 35.05 -10.04
C PHE A 586 -2.10 35.23 -8.61
N GLU A 587 -1.36 36.02 -7.85
CA GLU A 587 -1.69 36.44 -6.50
C GLU A 587 -1.82 37.97 -6.51
N LEU A 588 -2.94 38.51 -6.01
CA LEU A 588 -3.15 39.96 -5.90
C LEU A 588 -3.03 40.39 -4.44
N PHE A 589 -2.13 41.32 -4.17
CA PHE A 589 -1.95 41.93 -2.85
C PHE A 589 -2.50 43.36 -2.86
N SER A 590 -3.22 43.76 -1.83
CA SER A 590 -3.77 45.13 -1.70
C SER A 590 -3.78 45.57 -0.24
N GLY A 591 -3.61 46.86 0.02
CA GLY A 591 -3.48 47.40 1.37
C GLY A 591 -3.62 48.92 1.36
N ARG A 592 -3.96 49.52 2.51
CA ARG A 592 -4.04 51.00 2.63
C ARG A 592 -2.68 51.70 2.57
N ARG A 593 -1.58 50.95 2.68
CA ARG A 593 -0.21 51.47 2.67
C ARG A 593 0.62 50.66 1.69
N ALA A 594 1.18 51.30 0.67
CA ALA A 594 2.03 50.66 -0.34
C ALA A 594 3.18 49.85 0.29
N ARG A 595 3.87 50.41 1.29
CA ARG A 595 4.98 49.74 2.00
C ARG A 595 4.60 48.40 2.63
N ASP A 596 3.37 48.24 3.11
CA ASP A 596 2.93 47.01 3.77
C ASP A 596 2.67 45.94 2.70
N VAL A 597 2.13 46.33 1.54
CA VAL A 597 1.93 45.48 0.36
C VAL A 597 3.26 45.01 -0.22
N GLU A 598 4.20 45.94 -0.43
CA GLU A 598 5.55 45.64 -0.91
C GLU A 598 6.27 44.65 0.01
N GLU A 599 6.20 44.87 1.32
CA GLU A 599 6.79 43.98 2.30
C GLU A 599 6.13 42.60 2.30
N ALA A 600 4.80 42.51 2.17
CA ALA A 600 4.10 41.22 2.07
C ALA A 600 4.52 40.43 0.82
N ILE A 601 4.70 41.10 -0.32
CA ILE A 601 5.22 40.49 -1.55
C ILE A 601 6.67 40.03 -1.35
N ARG A 602 7.53 40.88 -0.77
CA ARG A 602 8.93 40.56 -0.47
C ARG A 602 9.03 39.31 0.41
N LEU A 603 8.28 39.27 1.52
CA LEU A 603 8.25 38.11 2.41
C LEU A 603 7.71 36.85 1.73
N THR A 604 6.71 36.98 0.84
CA THR A 604 6.19 35.85 0.07
C THR A 604 7.27 35.31 -0.90
N ASN A 605 8.02 36.18 -1.56
CA ASN A 605 9.13 35.78 -2.42
C ASN A 605 10.29 35.13 -1.63
N ASP A 606 10.57 35.63 -0.43
CA ASP A 606 11.59 35.06 0.45
C ASP A 606 11.19 33.67 0.97
N LEU A 607 9.90 33.46 1.26
CA LEU A 607 9.38 32.16 1.72
C LEU A 607 9.65 31.02 0.74
N ASP A 608 9.64 31.31 -0.57
CA ASP A 608 9.95 30.33 -1.61
C ASP A 608 11.43 29.88 -1.59
N ARG A 609 12.31 30.59 -0.85
CA ARG A 609 13.77 30.39 -0.83
C ARG A 609 14.33 29.90 0.50
N VAL A 610 13.54 29.91 1.58
CA VAL A 610 14.03 29.59 2.93
C VAL A 610 13.40 28.32 3.49
N SER A 611 14.08 27.70 4.44
CA SER A 611 13.57 26.55 5.21
C SER A 611 13.87 26.71 6.70
N GLY A 612 13.41 25.76 7.54
CA GLY A 612 13.78 25.72 8.96
C GLY A 612 13.32 26.91 9.78
N ALA A 613 14.20 27.46 10.62
CA ALA A 613 13.87 28.54 11.56
C ALA A 613 13.53 29.86 10.86
N ASP A 614 14.24 30.17 9.76
CA ASP A 614 13.99 31.38 8.96
C ASP A 614 12.61 31.33 8.30
N PHE A 615 12.20 30.17 7.78
CA PHE A 615 10.84 29.95 7.28
C PHE A 615 9.79 30.30 8.34
N ARG A 616 9.93 29.79 9.58
CA ARG A 616 8.95 30.08 10.65
C ARG A 616 8.88 31.56 10.98
N ARG A 617 10.03 32.26 11.00
CA ARG A 617 10.10 33.71 11.25
C ARG A 617 9.37 34.49 10.15
N LEU A 618 9.60 34.15 8.88
CA LEU A 618 8.95 34.81 7.75
C LEU A 618 7.45 34.54 7.71
N VAL A 619 7.00 33.29 7.93
CA VAL A 619 5.57 32.94 8.00
C VAL A 619 4.86 33.73 9.10
N HIS A 620 5.46 33.84 10.28
CA HIS A 620 4.90 34.62 11.38
C HIS A 620 4.79 36.11 11.03
N ARG A 621 5.81 36.69 10.38
CA ARG A 621 5.81 38.10 9.96
C ARG A 621 4.78 38.36 8.86
N LEU A 622 4.71 37.49 7.85
CA LEU A 622 3.72 37.57 6.78
C LEU A 622 2.30 37.47 7.34
N GLY A 623 2.03 36.51 8.25
CA GLY A 623 0.72 36.37 8.88
C GLY A 623 0.26 37.64 9.60
N ARG A 624 1.17 38.37 10.25
CA ARG A 624 0.84 39.68 10.87
C ARG A 624 0.47 40.75 9.85
N LEU A 625 1.17 40.80 8.72
CA LEU A 625 0.83 41.73 7.62
C LEU A 625 -0.50 41.39 6.96
N LEU A 626 -0.85 40.10 6.90
CA LEU A 626 -2.18 39.64 6.47
C LEU A 626 -3.28 39.89 7.52
N GLY A 627 -2.96 40.57 8.63
CA GLY A 627 -3.91 40.94 9.68
C GLY A 627 -4.31 39.78 10.59
N TYR A 628 -3.50 38.71 10.66
CA TYR A 628 -3.74 37.59 11.58
C TYR A 628 -3.22 37.95 12.98
N PRO A 629 -3.95 37.59 14.06
CA PRO A 629 -3.47 37.76 15.43
C PRO A 629 -2.10 37.11 15.63
N GLY A 630 -1.23 37.76 16.40
CA GLY A 630 0.14 37.27 16.63
C GLY A 630 0.20 35.85 17.20
N CYS A 631 -0.75 35.46 18.05
CA CYS A 631 -0.86 34.09 18.56
C CYS A 631 -1.20 33.07 17.44
N CYS A 632 -2.07 33.43 16.50
CA CYS A 632 -2.47 32.59 15.37
C CYS A 632 -1.35 32.45 14.35
N ALA A 633 -0.71 33.56 13.96
CA ALA A 633 0.44 33.54 13.06
C ALA A 633 1.61 32.72 13.65
N ARG A 634 1.86 32.84 14.96
CA ARG A 634 2.87 32.03 15.66
C ARG A 634 2.50 30.55 15.69
N ALA A 635 1.25 30.22 16.01
CA ALA A 635 0.80 28.83 16.03
C ALA A 635 0.92 28.20 14.64
N PHE A 636 0.48 28.91 13.59
CA PHE A 636 0.63 28.47 12.20
C PHE A 636 2.09 28.23 11.84
N SER A 637 3.01 29.15 12.19
CA SER A 637 4.45 28.96 11.93
C SER A 637 5.08 27.73 12.62
N ARG A 638 4.43 27.17 13.64
CA ARG A 638 4.89 25.97 14.38
C ARG A 638 4.15 24.70 13.96
N THR A 639 3.14 24.80 13.11
CA THR A 639 2.38 23.66 12.61
C THR A 639 3.31 22.75 11.78
N PRO A 640 3.22 21.42 11.93
CA PRO A 640 3.97 20.48 11.09
C PRO A 640 3.67 20.68 9.59
N PRO A 641 4.66 20.54 8.69
CA PRO A 641 4.46 20.72 7.24
C PRO A 641 3.29 19.93 6.66
N ALA A 642 3.07 18.70 7.13
CA ALA A 642 1.96 17.83 6.70
C ALA A 642 0.57 18.47 6.92
N LEU A 643 0.41 19.33 7.94
CA LEU A 643 -0.83 20.05 8.22
C LEU A 643 -0.86 21.45 7.61
N LEU A 644 0.31 22.04 7.30
CA LEU A 644 0.41 23.37 6.69
C LEU A 644 -0.05 23.38 5.23
N ASN A 645 0.29 22.31 4.51
CA ASN A 645 -0.02 22.20 3.09
C ASN A 645 -1.46 21.75 2.84
N ASP A 646 -2.23 21.45 3.89
CA ASP A 646 -3.60 20.96 3.79
C ASP A 646 -4.54 21.56 4.86
N ALA A 647 -5.36 22.53 4.42
CA ALA A 647 -6.35 23.18 5.26
C ALA A 647 -7.42 22.21 5.80
N PHE A 648 -7.70 21.09 5.11
CA PHE A 648 -8.63 20.07 5.62
C PHE A 648 -8.11 19.51 6.95
N TRP A 649 -6.89 18.99 6.96
CA TRP A 649 -6.31 18.38 8.16
C TRP A 649 -6.16 19.36 9.31
N LEU A 650 -5.77 20.60 9.02
CA LEU A 650 -5.66 21.62 10.06
C LEU A 650 -7.03 21.99 10.66
N ARG A 651 -8.10 22.06 9.86
CA ARG A 651 -9.47 22.27 10.35
C ARG A 651 -9.95 21.10 11.23
N VAL A 652 -9.71 19.86 10.78
CA VAL A 652 -10.03 18.66 11.56
C VAL A 652 -9.26 18.67 12.88
N ALA A 653 -7.96 18.94 12.86
CA ALA A 653 -7.12 19.00 14.06
C ALA A 653 -7.62 20.03 15.09
N ARG A 654 -8.01 21.23 14.65
CA ARG A 654 -8.59 22.24 15.54
C ARG A 654 -9.94 21.83 16.09
N ARG A 655 -10.77 21.16 15.29
CA ARG A 655 -12.09 20.72 15.74
C ARG A 655 -11.98 19.58 16.74
N THR A 656 -11.11 18.61 16.51
CA THR A 656 -10.98 17.42 17.36
C THR A 656 -10.19 17.69 18.64
N SER A 657 -9.38 18.75 18.71
CA SER A 657 -8.73 19.18 19.96
C SER A 657 -9.69 19.82 20.96
N GLU A 658 -10.85 20.29 20.51
CA GLU A 658 -11.84 21.03 21.33
C GLU A 658 -13.22 20.38 21.24
N PRO A 659 -13.41 19.11 21.69
CA PRO A 659 -14.56 18.29 21.29
C PRO A 659 -15.95 18.83 21.69
N GLY A 660 -16.00 19.76 22.66
CA GLY A 660 -17.22 20.42 23.12
C GLY A 660 -17.69 21.57 22.22
N PRO A 661 -18.60 22.42 22.74
CA PRO A 661 -19.13 23.58 22.03
C PRO A 661 -18.06 24.67 21.80
N VAL A 662 -18.03 25.23 20.60
CA VAL A 662 -17.14 26.33 20.19
C VAL A 662 -17.94 27.53 19.67
N PRO A 663 -17.42 28.77 19.75
CA PRO A 663 -18.08 29.95 19.19
C PRO A 663 -18.28 29.81 17.67
N TRP A 664 -19.49 30.11 17.18
CA TRP A 664 -19.81 30.01 15.76
C TRP A 664 -18.97 30.97 14.90
N GLN A 665 -18.52 32.10 15.46
CA GLN A 665 -17.63 33.05 14.80
C GLN A 665 -16.28 32.44 14.41
N LEU A 666 -15.92 31.33 15.05
CA LEU A 666 -14.67 30.60 14.84
C LEU A 666 -14.84 29.36 13.97
N ASN A 667 -16.01 29.19 13.33
CA ASN A 667 -16.19 28.23 12.25
C ASN A 667 -15.28 28.63 11.08
N PRO A 668 -14.28 27.83 10.68
CA PRO A 668 -13.37 28.17 9.57
C PRO A 668 -13.91 27.74 8.20
N VAL A 669 -15.18 27.32 8.11
CA VAL A 669 -15.82 26.77 6.91
C VAL A 669 -16.90 27.72 6.42
N GLY A 670 -16.73 28.26 5.22
CA GLY A 670 -17.69 29.20 4.63
C GLY A 670 -17.94 30.45 5.49
N ASN A 671 -16.99 30.83 6.35
CA ASN A 671 -17.13 31.98 7.24
C ASN A 671 -16.39 33.19 6.67
N PRO A 672 -17.11 34.22 6.20
CA PRO A 672 -16.51 35.37 5.57
C PRO A 672 -15.75 36.29 6.55
N LEU A 673 -15.91 36.09 7.87
CA LEU A 673 -15.19 36.84 8.90
C LEU A 673 -13.79 36.27 9.17
N LEU A 674 -13.53 35.04 8.73
CA LEU A 674 -12.39 34.24 9.15
C LEU A 674 -11.68 33.60 7.96
N GLU A 675 -10.64 34.27 7.46
CA GLU A 675 -9.85 33.86 6.29
C GLU A 675 -8.64 32.96 6.64
N TYR A 676 -8.49 32.58 7.91
CA TYR A 676 -7.39 31.76 8.41
C TYR A 676 -7.91 30.78 9.47
N ILE A 677 -7.14 29.74 9.78
CA ILE A 677 -7.50 28.77 10.82
C ILE A 677 -6.89 29.24 12.16
N PRO A 678 -7.70 29.51 13.20
CA PRO A 678 -7.19 30.07 14.45
C PRO A 678 -6.28 29.09 15.21
N CYS A 679 -5.46 29.60 16.14
CA CYS A 679 -4.59 28.77 16.98
C CYS A 679 -5.39 27.82 17.89
N SER A 680 -6.60 28.22 18.30
CA SER A 680 -7.58 27.41 19.01
C SER A 680 -8.99 27.88 18.65
N LEU A 681 -9.98 27.02 18.83
CA LEU A 681 -11.40 27.37 18.63
C LEU A 681 -12.00 28.17 19.79
N HIS A 682 -11.16 28.68 20.69
CA HIS A 682 -11.52 29.64 21.74
C HIS A 682 -10.61 30.88 21.74
N CYS A 683 -9.84 31.10 20.67
CA CYS A 683 -8.88 32.21 20.58
C CYS A 683 -9.55 33.58 20.79
N PRO A 684 -9.25 34.30 21.90
CA PRO A 684 -9.89 35.58 22.19
C PRO A 684 -9.54 36.65 21.16
N ALA A 685 -8.31 36.64 20.65
CA ALA A 685 -7.85 37.62 19.66
C ALA A 685 -8.54 37.44 18.31
N THR A 686 -8.77 36.19 17.87
CA THR A 686 -9.56 35.92 16.66
C THR A 686 -11.01 36.34 16.86
N ARG A 687 -11.61 36.02 18.01
CA ARG A 687 -13.00 36.42 18.30
C ARG A 687 -13.17 37.93 18.32
N ARG A 688 -12.22 38.66 18.93
CA ARG A 688 -12.18 40.13 18.91
C ARG A 688 -12.13 40.66 17.48
N ARG A 689 -11.24 40.13 16.63
CA ARG A 689 -11.14 40.51 15.22
C ARG A 689 -12.45 40.25 14.46
N CYS A 690 -13.11 39.10 14.68
CA CYS A 690 -14.39 38.82 14.04
C CYS A 690 -15.46 39.85 14.45
N ASN A 691 -15.47 40.28 15.72
CA ASN A 691 -16.38 41.33 16.18
C ASN A 691 -16.01 42.69 15.58
N GLU A 692 -14.73 43.05 15.51
CA GLU A 692 -14.26 44.29 14.86
C GLU A 692 -14.72 44.38 13.40
N ILE A 693 -14.66 43.29 12.64
CA ILE A 693 -15.18 43.24 11.26
C ILE A 693 -16.69 43.45 11.22
N LEU A 694 -17.45 42.86 12.15
CA LEU A 694 -18.89 43.04 12.23
C LEU A 694 -19.27 44.48 12.61
N ASP A 695 -18.53 45.07 13.57
CA ASP A 695 -18.75 46.43 14.06
C ASP A 695 -18.40 47.47 12.99
N ALA A 696 -17.30 47.25 12.26
CA ALA A 696 -16.86 48.12 11.15
C ALA A 696 -17.88 48.21 10.01
N SER A 697 -18.82 47.27 9.92
CA SER A 697 -19.89 47.31 8.92
C SER A 697 -21.22 47.89 9.42
N GLY A 698 -21.24 48.48 10.62
CA GLY A 698 -22.38 49.25 11.13
C GLY A 698 -23.69 48.45 11.27
N ALA A 699 -24.83 49.10 10.96
CA ALA A 699 -26.16 48.48 11.07
C ALA A 699 -26.32 47.24 10.17
N SER A 700 -25.75 47.30 8.95
CA SER A 700 -25.69 46.16 8.04
C SER A 700 -24.90 45.00 8.65
N GLY A 701 -23.80 45.27 9.36
CA GLY A 701 -23.01 44.27 10.08
C GLY A 701 -23.81 43.48 11.12
N ARG A 702 -24.67 44.15 11.90
CA ARG A 702 -25.53 43.47 12.90
C ARG A 702 -26.55 42.53 12.26
N LYS A 703 -27.22 42.95 11.18
CA LYS A 703 -28.15 42.09 10.43
C LYS A 703 -27.42 40.88 9.85
N HIS A 704 -26.26 41.10 9.21
CA HIS A 704 -25.42 40.03 8.69
C HIS A 704 -24.91 39.09 9.78
N ALA A 705 -24.54 39.60 10.96
CA ALA A 705 -24.11 38.78 12.09
C ALA A 705 -25.19 37.76 12.50
N ALA A 706 -26.46 38.16 12.55
CA ALA A 706 -27.56 37.26 12.87
C ALA A 706 -27.74 36.16 11.80
N ILE A 707 -27.63 36.53 10.51
CA ILE A 707 -27.73 35.60 9.38
C ILE A 707 -26.55 34.62 9.38
N LEU A 708 -25.32 35.13 9.53
CA LEU A 708 -24.11 34.32 9.66
C LEU A 708 -24.18 33.41 10.87
N ALA A 709 -24.64 33.89 12.02
CA ALA A 709 -24.82 33.05 13.21
C ALA A 709 -25.81 31.91 12.95
N LYS A 710 -26.94 32.17 12.27
CA LYS A 710 -27.92 31.15 11.90
C LYS A 710 -27.32 30.10 10.95
N ARG A 711 -26.48 30.53 10.00
CA ARG A 711 -25.81 29.64 9.04
C ARG A 711 -24.67 28.84 9.68
N LEU A 712 -23.72 29.52 10.31
CA LEU A 712 -22.47 28.93 10.85
C LEU A 712 -22.68 28.06 12.09
N LYS A 713 -23.87 28.12 12.71
CA LYS A 713 -24.31 27.15 13.74
C LYS A 713 -24.81 25.82 13.16
N LYS A 714 -24.97 25.68 11.85
CA LYS A 714 -25.34 24.41 11.23
C LYS A 714 -24.11 23.51 11.04
N PRO A 715 -24.30 22.20 10.83
CA PRO A 715 -23.21 21.31 10.43
C PRO A 715 -22.74 21.61 9.00
N PHE A 716 -21.45 21.41 8.75
CA PHE A 716 -20.84 21.50 7.42
C PHE A 716 -20.06 20.22 7.13
N LEU A 717 -20.16 19.70 5.92
CA LEU A 717 -19.18 18.77 5.39
C LEU A 717 -18.01 19.56 4.81
N ILE A 718 -16.79 19.16 5.16
CA ILE A 718 -15.56 19.57 4.48
C ILE A 718 -14.91 18.35 3.84
N PHE A 719 -14.31 18.51 2.67
CA PHE A 719 -13.78 17.39 1.88
C PHE A 719 -12.26 17.46 1.80
N ARG A 720 -11.60 16.30 1.88
CA ARG A 720 -10.13 16.18 1.83
C ARG A 720 -9.58 16.34 0.42
N GLY A 721 -10.29 15.83 -0.59
CA GLY A 721 -9.78 15.74 -1.97
C GLY A 721 -9.57 17.08 -2.67
N ASN A 722 -10.33 18.11 -2.28
CA ASN A 722 -10.25 19.46 -2.86
C ASN A 722 -10.26 20.49 -1.73
N GLN A 723 -9.20 21.30 -1.65
CA GLN A 723 -9.11 22.34 -0.64
C GLN A 723 -10.21 23.38 -0.84
N GLY A 724 -10.95 23.64 0.23
CA GLY A 724 -12.03 24.64 0.22
C GLY A 724 -13.40 24.06 -0.12
N ASP A 725 -13.49 22.83 -0.63
CA ASP A 725 -14.79 22.21 -0.88
C ASP A 725 -15.57 22.04 0.43
N PHE A 726 -16.80 22.55 0.47
CA PHE A 726 -17.70 22.38 1.60
C PHE A 726 -19.17 22.34 1.20
N LEU A 727 -19.99 21.71 2.06
CA LEU A 727 -21.44 21.71 1.98
C LEU A 727 -22.04 22.04 3.36
N GLU A 728 -22.85 23.09 3.44
CA GLU A 728 -23.74 23.34 4.56
C GLU A 728 -24.85 22.27 4.56
N LEU A 729 -25.04 21.60 5.69
CA LEU A 729 -26.15 20.69 5.91
C LEU A 729 -27.23 21.46 6.65
N VAL A 730 -28.37 21.73 6.00
CA VAL A 730 -29.53 22.35 6.66
C VAL A 730 -30.36 21.22 7.28
N PRO A 731 -30.26 21.00 8.61
CA PRO A 731 -30.84 19.82 9.19
C PRO A 731 -32.36 19.99 9.33
N GLU A 732 -33.12 18.91 9.10
CA GLU A 732 -34.59 18.90 9.28
C GLU A 732 -35.00 18.61 10.73
N GLN A 733 -34.07 18.04 11.49
CA GLN A 733 -34.19 17.65 12.90
C GLN A 733 -32.92 18.04 13.66
N GLN A 734 -32.88 17.84 14.98
CA GLN A 734 -31.65 18.09 15.73
C GLN A 734 -30.51 17.17 15.23
N PRO A 735 -29.34 17.71 14.83
CA PRO A 735 -28.24 16.88 14.35
C PRO A 735 -27.76 15.88 15.41
N ALA A 736 -27.75 14.61 15.04
CA ALA A 736 -27.26 13.48 15.83
C ALA A 736 -26.26 12.65 15.00
N GLU A 737 -26.02 11.41 15.39
CA GLU A 737 -25.24 10.41 14.64
C GLU A 737 -25.96 10.01 13.35
N ARG A 738 -27.27 10.21 13.27
CA ARG A 738 -28.08 10.04 12.06
C ARG A 738 -29.11 11.16 11.97
N PHE A 739 -29.15 11.88 10.84
CA PHE A 739 -30.13 12.95 10.66
C PHE A 739 -30.39 13.29 9.20
N ARG A 740 -31.62 13.72 8.90
CA ARG A 740 -32.01 14.25 7.59
C ARG A 740 -31.56 15.69 7.40
N TYR A 741 -31.20 16.02 6.16
CA TYR A 741 -30.75 17.35 5.78
C TYR A 741 -31.20 17.73 4.37
N ARG A 742 -31.23 19.04 4.13
CA ARG A 742 -31.27 19.64 2.79
C ARG A 742 -29.93 20.30 2.49
N PRO A 743 -29.42 20.24 1.24
CA PRO A 743 -28.19 20.92 0.88
C PRO A 743 -28.37 22.44 1.00
N GLY A 744 -27.47 23.10 1.72
CA GLY A 744 -27.41 24.55 1.88
C GLY A 744 -26.33 25.18 1.00
N ALA A 745 -25.72 26.26 1.51
CA ALA A 745 -24.59 26.89 0.85
C ALA A 745 -23.42 25.91 0.64
N SER A 746 -22.75 26.00 -0.48
CA SER A 746 -21.61 25.15 -0.79
C SER A 746 -20.62 25.84 -1.70
N LEU A 747 -19.38 25.38 -1.66
CA LEU A 747 -18.29 25.85 -2.51
C LEU A 747 -17.57 24.62 -3.06
N GLY A 748 -17.20 24.67 -4.34
CA GLY A 748 -16.53 23.57 -5.04
C GLY A 748 -17.44 22.82 -6.01
N LYS A 749 -16.81 21.86 -6.72
CA LYS A 749 -17.43 20.98 -7.73
C LYS A 749 -16.89 19.54 -7.64
N GLY A 750 -16.33 19.14 -6.49
CA GLY A 750 -15.79 17.79 -6.31
C GLY A 750 -16.88 16.72 -6.42
N VAL A 751 -16.52 15.53 -6.92
CA VAL A 751 -17.47 14.41 -7.10
C VAL A 751 -18.20 14.06 -5.80
N LEU A 752 -17.46 13.97 -4.68
CA LEU A 752 -18.06 13.68 -3.37
C LEU A 752 -18.95 14.81 -2.86
N LEU A 753 -18.64 16.07 -3.21
CA LEU A 753 -19.47 17.22 -2.87
C LEU A 753 -20.81 17.15 -3.61
N GLU A 754 -20.78 16.87 -4.92
CA GLU A 754 -22.01 16.73 -5.71
C GLU A 754 -22.85 15.53 -5.25
N ALA A 755 -22.20 14.40 -4.92
CA ALA A 755 -22.88 13.25 -4.35
C ALA A 755 -23.53 13.59 -2.99
N ALA A 756 -22.84 14.34 -2.12
CA ALA A 756 -23.42 14.81 -0.87
C ALA A 756 -24.57 15.81 -1.09
N ARG A 757 -24.54 16.65 -2.13
CA ARG A 757 -25.67 17.52 -2.49
C ARG A 757 -26.90 16.73 -2.95
N GLY A 758 -26.69 15.57 -3.57
CA GLY A 758 -27.75 14.69 -4.05
C GLY A 758 -28.44 13.84 -2.98
N GLY A 759 -27.90 13.80 -1.75
CA GLY A 759 -28.44 13.06 -0.62
C GLY A 759 -29.46 13.84 0.23
N ASP A 760 -30.12 13.11 1.14
CA ASP A 760 -31.14 13.64 2.05
C ASP A 760 -30.92 13.24 3.52
N GLU A 761 -29.98 12.33 3.81
CA GLU A 761 -29.70 11.85 5.15
C GLU A 761 -28.20 11.58 5.33
N LEU A 762 -27.68 11.94 6.51
CA LEU A 762 -26.29 11.68 6.89
C LEU A 762 -26.24 10.65 8.01
N VAL A 763 -25.36 9.66 7.88
CA VAL A 763 -25.08 8.66 8.92
C VAL A 763 -23.61 8.73 9.31
N ILE A 764 -23.38 8.89 10.61
CA ILE A 764 -22.08 9.03 11.27
C ILE A 764 -21.92 7.85 12.23
N GLU A 765 -21.15 6.86 11.82
CA GLU A 765 -20.68 5.76 12.67
C GLU A 765 -19.30 6.13 13.27
N PRO A 766 -18.75 5.36 14.23
CA PRO A 766 -17.49 5.72 14.90
C PRO A 766 -16.31 6.04 13.96
N GLU A 767 -16.20 5.34 12.82
CA GLU A 767 -15.20 5.60 11.78
C GLU A 767 -15.78 5.80 10.37
N CYS A 768 -17.03 5.38 10.13
CA CYS A 768 -17.69 5.49 8.83
C CYS A 768 -18.57 6.74 8.74
N LEU A 769 -18.59 7.36 7.56
CA LEU A 769 -19.44 8.51 7.25
C LEU A 769 -20.13 8.24 5.91
N MET A 770 -21.45 8.28 5.89
CA MET A 770 -22.26 7.94 4.71
C MET A 770 -23.32 8.98 4.46
N VAL A 771 -23.60 9.20 3.18
CA VAL A 771 -24.76 9.96 2.70
C VAL A 771 -25.75 8.94 2.16
N LEU A 772 -26.99 9.04 2.63
CA LEU A 772 -28.11 8.26 2.11
C LEU A 772 -28.99 9.16 1.22
N ARG A 773 -29.73 8.49 0.34
CA ARG A 773 -30.83 9.07 -0.42
C ARG A 773 -32.01 8.12 -0.37
N ASN A 774 -33.15 8.57 0.15
CA ASN A 774 -34.33 7.73 0.38
C ASN A 774 -34.00 6.44 1.14
N GLY A 775 -33.14 6.53 2.16
CA GLY A 775 -32.72 5.41 3.01
C GLY A 775 -31.72 4.43 2.38
N ARG A 776 -31.23 4.68 1.17
CA ARG A 776 -30.20 3.85 0.50
C ARG A 776 -28.86 4.58 0.46
N GLU A 777 -27.76 3.83 0.53
CA GLU A 777 -26.41 4.40 0.39
C GLU A 777 -26.26 5.14 -0.94
N HIS A 778 -25.89 6.42 -0.88
CA HIS A 778 -25.71 7.30 -2.03
C HIS A 778 -24.27 7.72 -2.22
N ALA A 779 -23.54 7.96 -1.12
CA ALA A 779 -22.11 8.24 -1.15
C ALA A 779 -21.44 7.78 0.16
N VAL A 780 -20.18 7.38 0.06
CA VAL A 780 -19.34 7.01 1.21
C VAL A 780 -18.22 8.02 1.37
N LEU A 781 -18.20 8.68 2.53
CA LEU A 781 -17.30 9.78 2.84
C LEU A 781 -16.27 9.42 3.92
N SER A 782 -16.27 8.17 4.40
CA SER A 782 -15.36 7.65 5.43
C SER A 782 -13.90 8.01 5.14
N GLY A 783 -13.24 8.72 6.07
CA GLY A 783 -11.86 9.19 5.91
C GLY A 783 -11.60 10.23 4.81
N ARG A 784 -12.63 10.63 4.04
CA ARG A 784 -12.54 11.54 2.87
C ARG A 784 -13.28 12.86 3.07
N ALA A 785 -14.21 12.92 4.03
CA ALA A 785 -14.86 14.15 4.47
C ALA A 785 -15.01 14.16 6.00
N TYR A 786 -15.24 15.34 6.56
CA TYR A 786 -15.43 15.55 7.99
C TYR A 786 -16.65 16.44 8.26
N VAL A 787 -17.42 16.09 9.29
CA VAL A 787 -18.56 16.90 9.76
C VAL A 787 -18.06 17.93 10.76
N TRP A 788 -17.90 19.17 10.30
CA TRP A 788 -17.63 20.29 11.18
C TRP A 788 -18.94 20.79 11.80
N TRP A 789 -19.03 20.82 13.13
CA TRP A 789 -20.18 21.41 13.83
C TRP A 789 -19.79 22.12 15.12
N TYR A 790 -20.42 23.27 15.38
CA TYR A 790 -20.04 24.12 16.51
C TYR A 790 -20.38 23.50 17.87
N ARG A 791 -21.40 22.64 17.99
CA ARG A 791 -21.82 22.08 19.29
C ARG A 791 -20.96 20.95 19.80
N ARG A 792 -20.53 20.04 18.92
CA ARG A 792 -19.67 18.90 19.26
C ARG A 792 -18.85 18.45 18.06
N ALA A 793 -17.71 17.82 18.32
CA ALA A 793 -16.92 17.13 17.30
C ALA A 793 -17.42 15.69 17.14
N PHE A 794 -17.40 15.20 15.90
CA PHE A 794 -17.70 13.80 15.59
C PHE A 794 -16.41 13.01 15.40
N GLN A 795 -16.48 11.68 15.66
CA GLN A 795 -15.41 10.72 15.37
C GLN A 795 -14.03 11.10 15.94
N VAL A 796 -14.02 11.77 17.10
CA VAL A 796 -12.83 12.42 17.68
C VAL A 796 -11.63 11.47 17.78
N LYS A 797 -11.84 10.28 18.34
CA LYS A 797 -10.77 9.28 18.54
C LYS A 797 -10.13 8.83 17.23
N PHE A 798 -10.94 8.61 16.20
CA PHE A 798 -10.47 8.17 14.88
C PHE A 798 -9.61 9.25 14.21
N TRP A 799 -10.13 10.48 14.15
CA TRP A 799 -9.41 11.59 13.51
C TRP A 799 -8.15 12.00 14.27
N GLN A 800 -8.15 11.97 15.60
CA GLN A 800 -6.95 12.20 16.41
C GLN A 800 -5.88 11.14 16.10
N ALA A 801 -6.27 9.86 16.05
CA ALA A 801 -5.33 8.78 15.73
C ALA A 801 -4.73 8.92 14.31
N LEU A 802 -5.49 9.39 13.31
CA LEU A 802 -4.94 9.72 11.99
C LEU A 802 -3.98 10.91 12.03
N LEU A 803 -4.37 12.00 12.69
CA LEU A 803 -3.57 13.23 12.78
C LEU A 803 -2.22 13.00 13.47
N GLU A 804 -2.14 12.11 14.45
CA GLU A 804 -0.89 11.73 15.12
C GLU A 804 0.10 11.04 14.17
N LEU A 805 -0.39 10.38 13.11
CA LEU A 805 0.43 9.64 12.16
C LEU A 805 0.91 10.47 10.97
N LEU A 806 0.13 11.45 10.50
CA LEU A 806 0.47 12.24 9.30
C LEU A 806 1.91 12.79 9.31
N PRO A 807 2.46 13.31 10.43
CA PRO A 807 3.84 13.80 10.44
C PRO A 807 4.89 12.68 10.39
N GLN A 808 4.53 11.46 10.77
CA GLN A 808 5.44 10.31 10.90
C GLN A 808 5.58 9.53 9.60
N THR A 809 4.58 9.59 8.72
CA THR A 809 4.58 8.86 7.45
C THR A 809 5.32 9.59 6.33
N THR A 810 5.62 10.88 6.49
CA THR A 810 6.42 11.64 5.52
C THR A 810 7.82 11.04 5.42
N PRO A 811 8.29 10.63 4.22
CA PRO A 811 9.62 10.02 4.07
C PRO A 811 10.72 10.94 4.61
N LEU A 812 11.61 10.40 5.44
CA LEU A 812 12.87 11.08 5.74
C LEU A 812 13.62 11.27 4.41
N PRO A 813 14.25 12.44 4.15
CA PRO A 813 15.18 12.58 3.05
C PRO A 813 16.22 11.48 3.18
N SER A 814 16.27 10.63 2.16
CA SER A 814 16.87 9.30 2.19
C SER A 814 18.38 9.36 2.50
N ARG A 815 18.76 9.19 3.77
CA ARG A 815 20.10 8.72 4.12
C ARG A 815 20.18 7.21 3.85
N GLY A 816 20.42 6.87 2.59
CA GLY A 816 21.11 5.65 2.18
C GLY A 816 20.39 4.30 2.31
N TRP A 817 19.06 4.25 2.49
CA TRP A 817 18.33 2.98 2.45
C TRP A 817 17.64 2.80 1.10
N ARG A 818 18.24 2.00 0.21
CA ARG A 818 17.55 1.37 -0.91
C ARG A 818 17.00 0.04 -0.40
N ALA A 819 15.67 -0.12 -0.37
CA ALA A 819 15.06 -1.42 -0.18
C ALA A 819 15.62 -2.41 -1.23
N PRO A 820 15.84 -3.69 -0.90
CA PRO A 820 16.07 -4.68 -1.93
C PRO A 820 14.78 -4.83 -2.71
N ALA A 821 14.81 -4.35 -3.96
CA ALA A 821 13.74 -4.55 -4.92
C ALA A 821 13.57 -6.06 -5.14
N HIS A 822 12.38 -6.59 -4.86
CA HIS A 822 11.82 -7.53 -5.83
C HIS A 822 11.72 -6.74 -7.14
N ARG A 823 12.39 -7.23 -8.19
CA ARG A 823 12.54 -6.55 -9.50
C ARG A 823 11.17 -6.12 -10.05
N ALA A 824 10.75 -4.91 -9.73
CA ALA A 824 9.88 -4.08 -10.51
C ALA A 824 10.72 -2.87 -10.90
N THR A 825 10.96 -2.74 -12.20
CA THR A 825 11.78 -1.71 -12.84
C THR A 825 11.31 -0.31 -12.42
N SER A 826 12.23 0.47 -11.87
CA SER A 826 12.03 1.82 -11.33
C SER A 826 11.54 2.83 -12.36
N SER A 827 10.62 3.70 -11.94
CA SER A 827 10.23 4.94 -12.62
C SER A 827 11.44 5.88 -12.82
N PRO A 828 11.45 6.70 -13.88
CA PRO A 828 12.65 7.38 -14.35
C PRO A 828 12.95 8.64 -13.55
N THR A 829 14.19 8.76 -13.09
CA THR A 829 14.85 10.06 -12.89
C THR A 829 14.75 10.91 -14.17
N PRO A 830 14.63 12.25 -14.09
CA PRO A 830 14.63 13.12 -15.26
C PRO A 830 15.84 12.78 -16.13
N ASN A 831 15.56 12.46 -17.40
CA ASN A 831 16.59 11.97 -18.31
C ASN A 831 17.66 13.06 -18.49
N PRO A 832 18.95 12.75 -18.28
CA PRO A 832 20.01 13.68 -18.60
C PRO A 832 19.97 14.01 -20.09
N ALA A 833 20.20 15.28 -20.44
CA ALA A 833 20.17 15.75 -21.82
C ALA A 833 21.08 14.91 -22.73
N PRO A 834 20.66 14.62 -23.98
CA PRO A 834 21.41 13.76 -24.88
C PRO A 834 22.74 14.39 -25.32
N SER A 835 23.77 13.55 -25.39
CA SER A 835 25.10 13.93 -25.83
C SER A 835 25.09 14.29 -27.32
N PRO A 836 26.09 15.05 -27.79
CA PRO A 836 26.23 15.34 -29.22
C PRO A 836 26.29 14.08 -30.10
N ALA A 837 26.87 12.99 -29.59
CA ALA A 837 26.93 11.71 -30.30
C ALA A 837 25.53 11.05 -30.41
N ALA A 838 24.75 11.06 -29.32
CA ALA A 838 23.38 10.54 -29.33
C ALA A 838 22.48 11.35 -30.30
N ARG A 839 22.59 12.69 -30.29
CA ARG A 839 21.86 13.56 -31.22
C ARG A 839 22.23 13.31 -32.68
N ARG A 840 23.52 13.17 -33.00
CA ARG A 840 23.98 12.84 -34.37
C ARG A 840 23.49 11.47 -34.83
N LEU A 841 23.55 10.46 -33.96
CA LEU A 841 23.05 9.12 -34.26
C LEU A 841 21.53 9.14 -34.50
N ALA A 842 20.77 9.82 -33.66
CA ALA A 842 19.32 9.97 -33.82
C ALA A 842 18.98 10.64 -35.17
N GLY A 843 19.61 11.76 -35.51
CA GLY A 843 19.39 12.42 -36.81
C GLY A 843 19.72 11.53 -38.01
N LYS A 844 20.77 10.68 -37.92
CA LYS A 844 21.08 9.71 -38.99
C LYS A 844 20.10 8.55 -39.07
N LEU A 845 19.52 8.14 -37.95
CA LEU A 845 18.45 7.16 -37.95
C LEU A 845 17.14 7.76 -38.48
N GLU A 846 16.87 9.04 -38.22
CA GLU A 846 15.71 9.77 -38.76
C GLU A 846 15.78 9.87 -40.28
N GLU A 847 16.97 10.07 -40.85
CA GLU A 847 17.16 9.97 -42.31
C GLU A 847 16.73 8.59 -42.87
N LEU A 848 16.97 7.50 -42.13
CA LEU A 848 16.53 6.16 -42.54
C LEU A 848 15.03 5.93 -42.36
N LEU A 849 14.45 6.55 -41.33
CA LEU A 849 13.01 6.53 -41.07
C LEU A 849 12.27 7.17 -42.26
N VAL A 850 12.75 8.33 -42.74
CA VAL A 850 12.20 9.01 -43.93
C VAL A 850 12.41 8.21 -45.22
N GLN A 851 13.53 7.47 -45.33
CA GLN A 851 13.80 6.61 -46.49
C GLN A 851 13.00 5.29 -46.49
N GLU A 852 12.18 5.04 -45.47
CA GLU A 852 11.40 3.80 -45.26
C GLU A 852 12.22 2.52 -45.42
N ARG A 853 13.51 2.57 -45.08
CA ARG A 853 14.41 1.45 -45.33
C ARG A 853 14.01 0.24 -44.49
N ALA A 854 13.93 -0.93 -45.13
CA ALA A 854 13.61 -2.19 -44.47
C ALA A 854 14.87 -2.96 -44.01
N PHE A 855 14.74 -3.60 -42.85
CA PHE A 855 15.72 -4.48 -42.19
C PHE A 855 15.02 -5.82 -41.92
N ALA A 856 15.25 -6.80 -42.79
CA ALA A 856 14.57 -8.10 -42.75
C ALA A 856 13.02 -7.98 -42.64
N GLY A 857 12.42 -7.08 -43.44
CA GLY A 857 10.97 -6.84 -43.46
C GLY A 857 10.46 -5.84 -42.42
N TYR A 858 11.29 -5.41 -41.46
CA TYR A 858 10.95 -4.38 -40.47
C TYR A 858 11.46 -3.00 -40.90
N ARG A 859 10.68 -1.95 -40.69
CA ARG A 859 11.05 -0.56 -40.97
C ARG A 859 11.12 0.23 -39.67
N LEU A 860 11.99 1.22 -39.59
CA LEU A 860 11.98 2.16 -38.46
C LEU A 860 10.60 2.84 -38.41
N SER A 861 10.09 3.05 -37.21
CA SER A 861 8.80 3.72 -36.96
C SER A 861 8.91 4.85 -35.94
N GLU A 862 9.83 4.76 -34.99
CA GLU A 862 10.04 5.80 -33.97
C GLU A 862 11.51 5.83 -33.53
N ILE A 863 12.01 7.03 -33.22
CA ILE A 863 13.37 7.25 -32.72
C ILE A 863 13.30 8.23 -31.56
N ASP A 864 13.94 7.90 -30.44
CA ASP A 864 13.89 8.72 -29.23
C ASP A 864 15.20 8.71 -28.44
N CYS A 865 15.66 9.87 -27.98
CA CYS A 865 16.88 10.01 -27.19
C CYS A 865 16.58 9.79 -25.69
N ARG A 866 16.90 8.60 -25.16
CA ARG A 866 16.62 8.20 -23.77
C ARG A 866 17.86 8.30 -22.87
N GLY A 867 18.17 9.51 -22.43
CA GLY A 867 19.30 9.82 -21.54
C GLY A 867 20.57 10.23 -22.30
N LYS A 868 21.71 10.30 -21.60
CA LYS A 868 22.92 10.97 -22.13
C LYS A 868 23.45 10.34 -23.41
N ASP A 869 23.52 9.01 -23.52
CA ASP A 869 24.21 8.34 -24.65
C ASP A 869 23.34 7.27 -25.32
N ARG A 870 22.02 7.28 -25.14
CA ARG A 870 21.15 6.18 -25.59
C ARG A 870 20.09 6.69 -26.55
N VAL A 871 20.02 6.05 -27.71
CA VAL A 871 19.00 6.28 -28.73
C VAL A 871 18.14 5.02 -28.84
N ARG A 872 16.86 5.14 -28.51
CA ARG A 872 15.86 4.09 -28.67
C ARG A 872 15.31 4.15 -30.10
N VAL A 873 15.21 3.00 -30.74
CA VAL A 873 14.60 2.84 -32.05
C VAL A 873 13.50 1.79 -31.97
N SER A 874 12.33 2.13 -32.51
CA SER A 874 11.22 1.21 -32.72
C SER A 874 11.18 0.82 -34.19
N LEU A 875 10.95 -0.46 -34.47
CA LEU A 875 10.76 -0.98 -35.81
C LEU A 875 9.40 -1.68 -35.90
N SER A 876 8.66 -1.37 -36.96
CA SER A 876 7.37 -1.98 -37.30
C SER A 876 7.52 -2.86 -38.55
N GLY A 877 6.91 -4.04 -38.55
CA GLY A 877 7.01 -5.00 -39.63
C GLY A 877 5.83 -5.97 -39.63
N PRO A 878 5.89 -7.06 -40.42
CA PRO A 878 4.80 -8.04 -40.52
C PRO A 878 4.53 -8.84 -39.23
N GLY A 879 5.40 -8.72 -38.21
CA GLY A 879 5.24 -9.34 -36.90
C GLY A 879 5.11 -8.33 -35.75
N LYS A 880 5.41 -8.76 -34.52
CA LYS A 880 5.36 -7.89 -33.34
C LYS A 880 6.41 -6.77 -33.44
N PRO A 881 6.08 -5.52 -33.05
CA PRO A 881 7.03 -4.42 -33.05
C PRO A 881 8.30 -4.76 -32.26
N LEU A 882 9.44 -4.30 -32.77
CA LEU A 882 10.75 -4.50 -32.18
C LEU A 882 11.26 -3.18 -31.62
N VAL A 883 11.74 -3.17 -30.38
CA VAL A 883 12.35 -1.98 -29.76
C VAL A 883 13.79 -2.28 -29.36
N LEU A 884 14.72 -1.45 -29.82
CA LEU A 884 16.16 -1.57 -29.55
C LEU A 884 16.69 -0.27 -28.96
N ASP A 885 17.60 -0.38 -27.99
CA ASP A 885 18.39 0.71 -27.45
C ASP A 885 19.80 0.65 -28.06
N VAL A 886 20.15 1.65 -28.88
CA VAL A 886 21.49 1.84 -29.46
C VAL A 886 22.31 2.74 -28.53
N ASN A 887 23.46 2.24 -28.09
CA ASN A 887 24.34 2.88 -27.13
C ASN A 887 25.80 2.85 -27.62
N PRO A 888 26.68 3.76 -27.19
CA PRO A 888 28.12 3.60 -27.33
C PRO A 888 28.60 2.32 -26.64
N HIS A 889 29.51 1.62 -27.31
CA HIS A 889 30.18 0.45 -26.79
C HIS A 889 31.19 0.85 -25.70
N ARG A 890 31.13 0.19 -24.54
CA ARG A 890 32.07 0.36 -23.43
C ARG A 890 32.52 -1.04 -22.98
N LYS A 891 33.82 -1.23 -22.74
CA LYS A 891 34.40 -2.52 -22.35
C LYS A 891 33.69 -3.05 -21.08
N GLY A 892 33.21 -4.31 -21.15
CA GLY A 892 32.53 -4.98 -20.03
C GLY A 892 31.04 -4.65 -19.86
N ALA A 893 30.44 -3.83 -20.73
CA ALA A 893 29.04 -3.46 -20.61
C ALA A 893 28.14 -4.43 -21.41
N PRO A 894 27.02 -4.93 -20.86
CA PRO A 894 26.21 -5.97 -21.49
C PRO A 894 25.61 -5.50 -22.82
N SER A 895 25.60 -6.36 -23.83
CA SER A 895 25.06 -6.08 -25.17
C SER A 895 24.35 -7.31 -25.71
N PHE A 896 23.24 -7.11 -26.40
CA PHE A 896 22.60 -8.14 -27.20
C PHE A 896 23.36 -8.35 -28.52
N LEU A 897 23.70 -7.25 -29.20
CA LEU A 897 24.59 -7.22 -30.36
C LEU A 897 25.56 -6.05 -30.23
N ALA A 898 26.76 -6.17 -30.79
CA ALA A 898 27.76 -5.10 -30.81
C ALA A 898 28.33 -4.92 -32.21
N THR A 899 28.63 -3.67 -32.58
CA THR A 899 29.31 -3.35 -33.83
C THR A 899 30.13 -2.08 -33.70
N GLY A 900 31.43 -2.17 -34.02
CA GLY A 900 32.36 -1.04 -33.93
C GLY A 900 32.32 -0.36 -32.55
N ARG A 901 31.93 0.92 -32.49
CA ARG A 901 31.77 1.67 -31.23
C ARG A 901 30.31 1.79 -30.79
N LEU A 902 29.41 1.01 -31.38
CA LEU A 902 28.01 0.91 -30.99
C LEU A 902 27.69 -0.48 -30.40
N ARG A 903 26.70 -0.52 -29.52
CA ARG A 903 26.07 -1.74 -29.03
C ARG A 903 24.57 -1.55 -29.00
N LEU A 904 23.87 -2.64 -29.25
CA LEU A 904 22.43 -2.71 -29.19
C LEU A 904 22.04 -3.58 -27.98
N THR A 905 21.08 -3.07 -27.25
CA THR A 905 20.35 -3.78 -26.20
C THR A 905 18.86 -3.67 -26.52
N TYR A 906 18.02 -4.41 -25.82
CA TYR A 906 16.58 -4.21 -25.87
C TYR A 906 16.08 -3.99 -24.43
N PRO A 907 15.03 -3.17 -24.22
CA PRO A 907 14.47 -3.00 -22.90
C PRO A 907 13.80 -4.29 -22.42
N LEU A 908 13.94 -4.62 -21.14
CA LEU A 908 13.32 -5.83 -20.56
C LEU A 908 11.78 -5.84 -20.69
N SER A 909 11.16 -4.68 -20.89
CA SER A 909 9.72 -4.56 -21.16
C SER A 909 9.33 -5.01 -22.58
N HIS A 910 10.28 -5.07 -23.51
CA HIS A 910 10.09 -5.49 -24.91
C HIS A 910 11.22 -6.48 -25.27
N PRO A 911 11.18 -7.72 -24.75
CA PRO A 911 12.14 -8.75 -25.10
C PRO A 911 12.08 -9.09 -26.60
N LEU A 912 13.21 -9.61 -27.11
CA LEU A 912 13.31 -10.22 -28.43
C LEU A 912 12.75 -11.65 -28.36
N ASP A 913 11.52 -11.83 -28.80
CA ASP A 913 10.76 -13.06 -28.58
C ASP A 913 10.64 -13.93 -29.82
N THR A 914 11.01 -13.43 -31.01
CA THR A 914 10.87 -14.19 -32.27
C THR A 914 12.12 -14.14 -33.16
N PRO A 915 12.37 -15.19 -33.97
CA PRO A 915 13.49 -15.24 -34.92
C PRO A 915 13.50 -14.08 -35.93
N GLU A 916 12.32 -13.59 -36.33
CA GLU A 916 12.19 -12.49 -37.29
C GLU A 916 12.67 -11.17 -36.68
N GLN A 917 12.38 -10.94 -35.39
CA GLN A 917 12.87 -9.76 -34.67
C GLN A 917 14.39 -9.82 -34.49
N GLU A 918 14.94 -11.00 -34.23
CA GLU A 918 16.39 -11.20 -34.17
C GLU A 918 17.06 -10.95 -35.53
N ALA A 919 16.47 -11.44 -36.63
CA ALA A 919 16.95 -11.20 -37.98
C ALA A 919 16.93 -9.70 -38.34
N ALA A 920 15.85 -8.99 -37.98
CA ALA A 920 15.75 -7.54 -38.16
C ALA A 920 16.79 -6.77 -37.36
N ALA A 921 16.99 -7.14 -36.08
CA ALA A 921 18.03 -6.54 -35.24
C ALA A 921 19.44 -6.75 -35.84
N ARG A 922 19.76 -7.97 -36.28
CA ARG A 922 21.05 -8.28 -36.93
C ARG A 922 21.25 -7.52 -38.24
N ALA A 923 20.20 -7.38 -39.05
CA ALA A 923 20.23 -6.59 -40.28
C ALA A 923 20.50 -5.10 -40.01
N LEU A 924 19.85 -4.52 -38.99
CA LEU A 924 20.11 -3.14 -38.56
C LEU A 924 21.54 -2.97 -38.06
N VAL A 925 22.05 -3.89 -37.23
CA VAL A 925 23.44 -3.85 -36.74
C VAL A 925 24.44 -3.89 -37.89
N LYS A 926 24.25 -4.80 -38.86
CA LYS A 926 25.12 -4.89 -40.03
C LYS A 926 25.12 -3.59 -40.83
N PHE A 927 23.96 -2.94 -40.95
CA PHE A 927 23.86 -1.65 -41.63
C PHE A 927 24.60 -0.54 -40.88
N LEU A 928 24.41 -0.44 -39.56
CA LEU A 928 25.09 0.55 -38.72
C LEU A 928 26.61 0.35 -38.76
N ALA A 929 27.08 -0.90 -38.73
CA ALA A 929 28.48 -1.28 -38.85
C ALA A 929 29.15 -0.66 -40.09
N ALA A 930 28.47 -0.75 -41.25
CA ALA A 930 29.00 -0.29 -42.52
C ALA A 930 29.03 1.25 -42.65
N ARG A 931 28.30 1.97 -41.79
CA ARG A 931 28.08 3.41 -41.89
C ARG A 931 28.67 4.22 -40.75
N GLU A 932 28.98 3.59 -39.62
CA GLU A 932 29.45 4.24 -38.40
C GLU A 932 30.62 5.22 -38.65
N ASN A 933 31.64 4.78 -39.39
CA ASN A 933 32.81 5.61 -39.71
C ASN A 933 32.49 6.76 -40.69
N ARG A 934 31.50 6.57 -41.58
CA ARG A 934 31.06 7.58 -42.57
C ARG A 934 30.17 8.64 -41.94
N TRP A 935 29.41 8.30 -40.92
CA TRP A 935 28.46 9.20 -40.27
C TRP A 935 29.09 10.13 -39.23
N GLY A 936 30.38 9.96 -38.90
CA GLY A 936 31.09 10.85 -37.99
C GLY A 936 30.45 10.93 -36.60
N ILE A 937 29.79 9.85 -36.15
CA ILE A 937 29.03 9.83 -34.89
C ILE A 937 29.95 10.17 -33.72
N PHE A 938 31.14 9.56 -33.72
CA PHE A 938 32.20 9.77 -32.74
C PHE A 938 33.38 10.52 -33.38
N PRO A 939 34.02 11.45 -32.65
CA PRO A 939 35.22 12.12 -33.13
C PRO A 939 36.31 11.09 -33.49
N ARG A 940 37.05 11.35 -34.58
CA ARG A 940 38.27 10.58 -34.89
C ARG A 940 39.26 10.79 -33.74
N LYS A 941 39.83 9.72 -33.19
CA LYS A 941 40.98 9.85 -32.29
C LYS A 941 42.09 10.47 -33.14
N ILE A 942 42.52 11.68 -32.81
CA ILE A 942 43.80 12.21 -33.28
C ILE A 942 44.87 11.29 -32.66
N PRO A 943 45.83 10.74 -33.43
CA PRO A 943 46.94 9.99 -32.85
C PRO A 943 47.67 10.93 -31.88
N SER A 944 47.74 10.56 -30.61
CA SER A 944 48.56 11.27 -29.64
C SER A 944 50.01 10.84 -29.85
N ASP A 945 50.73 11.59 -30.68
CA ASP A 945 52.17 11.71 -30.51
C ASP A 945 52.42 12.49 -29.21
N GLN A 946 53.41 12.03 -28.44
CA GLN A 946 53.93 12.60 -27.18
C GLN A 946 53.16 12.28 -25.88
N GLU A 947 53.58 11.19 -25.22
CA GLU A 947 53.77 11.18 -23.77
C GLU A 947 55.16 10.60 -23.47
N GLN A 948 56.17 11.47 -23.52
CA GLN A 948 57.41 11.28 -22.76
C GLN A 948 57.06 11.41 -21.28
N GLY A 949 57.29 10.37 -20.50
CA GLY A 949 57.03 10.37 -19.06
C GLY A 949 58.06 11.21 -18.29
N PRO A 950 57.67 11.91 -17.21
CA PRO A 950 58.63 12.44 -16.26
C PRO A 950 58.86 11.45 -15.11
N GLY A 951 60.14 11.09 -14.96
CA GLY A 951 60.89 11.15 -13.69
C GLY A 951 60.27 10.55 -12.43
N ARG A 952 60.81 9.40 -12.01
CA ARG A 952 60.97 9.02 -10.60
C ARG A 952 62.14 9.83 -9.99
N GLN A 953 61.88 10.55 -8.91
CA GLN A 953 62.82 10.88 -7.82
C GLN A 953 62.01 10.71 -6.51
N GLU A 954 62.32 9.71 -5.67
CA GLU A 954 63.25 9.78 -4.51
C GLU A 954 62.79 10.80 -3.46
N ARG A 955 62.24 10.34 -2.32
CA ARG A 955 62.90 10.00 -1.03
C ARG A 955 63.04 11.22 -0.11
N GLU A 956 62.78 10.97 1.18
CA GLU A 956 63.04 11.80 2.37
C GLU A 956 62.06 12.95 2.65
N MET A 957 60.99 12.67 3.40
CA MET A 957 60.85 12.90 4.86
C MET A 957 59.47 12.47 5.36
#